data_AF-A0A2D5UN25-F1
#
_entry.id   AF-A0A2D5UN25-F1
#
_cell.length_a   1.000
_cell.length_b   1.000
_cell.length_c   1.000
_cell.angle_alpha   90.00
_cell.angle_beta   90.00
_cell.angle_gamma   90.00
#
_symmetry.space_group_name_H-M   'P 1'
#
loop_
_entity.id
_entity.type
_entity.pdbx_description
1 polymer ?
#
loop_
_entity_poly.entity_id
_entity_poly.type
_entity_poly.pdbx_seq_one_letter_code
_entity_poly.pdbx_strand_id
1 'polypeptide(L)'
;MKHSITTIALLLLFTFGLNAQIFEPVTWSFSSNKINEKEYELLFTANIDLHWHLYSQDIAMSPPATTFSFEQNNNYELIGDVVEESVVIEEYDPNFEMVLKYFAHEAIFKQKVKLTGDGAVVKGFVDFMSCDDTKCLPPAEVDFDFTLGKSSPRGEQGSELIEQKTEIISTNTISSNESNDTWEPVIDQVKNFGTGGNTKGAKTWWYIFIAGFIGGLIALVTPCVWPIIPMTVSFFIKRSDNNRGKGIRDAMLYGFSIIVIYVSLGLGITLIFGADALNALSTSAFFNILFFLLLVVFAAAFFGAFELTLPSKWTNAMDKRADSTTGILSIFFMAFTLALVSFSCTGPIIGTLLVEAAVSGEHIGPFMGMLGFSLALAIPFTVFAIFPSWLQSMPKSGGWLNSVKVVLGFLELALAFKFLSVADLAYHWGILDREVFLVFWIVIFALLGFYLLGKIKFAHDSDVPFVSVTRLFLATISLAFALYMVPGLWGAPLKAISAFAPPLSTQDFSLYDDEVHAKFDDYDLGMSYAKTVGKPVIVDFTGWGCVNCRKMENSVWIDSRVREYLLDDYVLISLYVDDKTELPESEIMEVVENEESKRLTTVGKKWSYLQRYKFGNNSQPYYVILDHEGNPLNAPRVFDTDIDEYIKFLQSGIKEFDKQNKN
;
A
#
# COMPACT_ATOMS: atom_id res chain seq x y z
N MET A 1 24.80 19.25 28.03
CA MET A 1 23.32 19.28 28.09
C MET A 1 22.75 20.48 27.35
N LYS A 2 22.80 21.73 27.85
CA LYS A 2 22.16 22.90 27.18
C LYS A 2 22.41 22.97 25.66
N HIS A 3 23.67 22.94 25.22
CA HIS A 3 24.00 22.98 23.78
C HIS A 3 23.46 21.81 22.93
N SER A 4 23.19 20.64 23.53
CA SER A 4 22.59 19.50 22.83
C SER A 4 21.07 19.61 22.74
N ILE A 5 20.44 20.23 23.75
CA ILE A 5 19.00 20.53 23.73
C ILE A 5 18.73 21.61 22.68
N THR A 6 19.57 22.64 22.58
CA THR A 6 19.44 23.67 21.54
C THR A 6 19.67 23.12 20.13
N THR A 7 20.60 22.18 19.89
CA THR A 7 20.76 21.61 18.54
C THR A 7 19.66 20.61 18.17
N ILE A 8 19.11 19.86 19.12
CA ILE A 8 17.93 19.01 18.88
C ILE A 8 16.69 19.87 18.60
N ALA A 9 16.48 20.94 19.36
CA ALA A 9 15.40 21.91 19.10
C ALA A 9 15.60 22.64 17.77
N LEU A 10 16.84 22.97 17.37
CA LEU A 10 17.13 23.59 16.09
C LEU A 10 16.87 22.64 14.91
N LEU A 11 17.21 21.34 15.04
CA LEU A 11 16.84 20.33 14.03
C LEU A 11 15.31 20.20 13.90
N LEU A 12 14.59 20.12 15.02
CA LEU A 12 13.13 20.02 15.04
C LEU A 12 12.45 21.28 14.47
N LEU A 13 13.03 22.47 14.67
CA LEU A 13 12.55 23.70 14.04
C LEU A 13 12.88 23.77 12.55
N PHE A 14 14.03 23.22 12.11
CA PHE A 14 14.38 23.16 10.69
C PHE A 14 13.39 22.27 9.90
N THR A 15 12.90 21.18 10.51
CA THR A 15 11.84 20.35 9.92
C THR A 15 10.45 21.00 9.87
N PHE A 16 10.24 22.16 10.51
CA PHE A 16 9.01 22.96 10.38
C PHE A 16 9.15 24.17 9.43
N GLY A 17 10.35 24.43 8.89
CA GLY A 17 10.62 25.59 8.03
C GLY A 17 10.56 25.32 6.53
N LEU A 18 10.52 24.05 6.11
CA LEU A 18 10.44 23.67 4.71
C LEU A 18 8.98 23.63 4.24
N ASN A 19 8.48 24.77 3.73
CA ASN A 19 7.49 24.69 2.68
C ASN A 19 8.16 23.98 1.49
N ALA A 20 7.63 22.82 1.09
CA ALA A 20 8.01 22.17 -0.15
C ALA A 20 7.36 22.95 -1.31
N GLN A 21 7.90 24.13 -1.61
CA GLN A 21 7.56 24.86 -2.81
C GLN A 21 8.04 24.02 -4.00
N ILE A 22 7.12 23.63 -4.87
CA ILE A 22 7.43 22.85 -6.06
C ILE A 22 8.40 23.69 -6.91
N PHE A 23 9.51 23.07 -7.31
CA PHE A 23 10.60 23.76 -7.99
C PHE A 23 10.40 23.61 -9.50
N GLU A 24 9.87 24.66 -10.12
CA GLU A 24 9.51 24.74 -11.54
C GLU A 24 10.52 25.65 -12.26
N PRO A 25 11.63 25.11 -12.82
CA PRO A 25 12.67 25.89 -13.49
C PRO A 25 12.29 26.31 -14.92
N VAL A 26 11.10 25.95 -15.40
CA VAL A 26 10.58 26.35 -16.70
C VAL A 26 9.16 26.87 -16.49
N THR A 27 8.94 28.14 -16.83
CA THR A 27 7.63 28.78 -16.70
C THR A 27 7.08 29.13 -18.08
N TRP A 28 5.88 28.66 -18.39
CA TRP A 28 5.25 28.87 -19.69
C TRP A 28 4.35 30.10 -19.69
N SER A 29 4.30 30.77 -20.84
CA SER A 29 3.42 31.88 -21.11
C SER A 29 2.85 31.78 -22.52
N PHE A 30 1.54 32.03 -22.64
CA PHE A 30 0.77 31.77 -23.84
C PHE A 30 0.16 33.08 -24.36
N SER A 31 0.38 33.39 -25.65
CA SER A 31 -0.21 34.56 -26.29
C SER A 31 -0.62 34.27 -27.74
N SER A 32 -1.56 35.03 -28.29
CA SER A 32 -1.99 34.87 -29.68
C SER A 32 -1.94 36.19 -30.46
N ASN A 33 -1.37 36.13 -31.66
CA ASN A 33 -1.27 37.24 -32.59
C ASN A 33 -2.24 37.01 -33.76
N LYS A 34 -3.12 37.98 -34.02
CA LYS A 34 -4.03 37.92 -35.16
C LYS A 34 -3.29 38.27 -36.45
N ILE A 35 -3.23 37.33 -37.40
CA ILE A 35 -2.64 37.55 -38.73
C ILE A 35 -3.68 38.18 -39.65
N ASN A 36 -4.83 37.52 -39.82
CA ASN A 36 -5.95 37.92 -40.68
C ASN A 36 -7.28 37.73 -39.93
N GLU A 37 -8.42 38.07 -40.56
CA GLU A 37 -9.73 37.90 -39.91
C GLU A 37 -10.03 36.48 -39.43
N LYS A 38 -9.49 35.46 -40.13
CA LYS A 38 -9.66 34.03 -39.83
C LYS A 38 -8.36 33.28 -39.55
N GLU A 39 -7.23 33.95 -39.35
CA GLU A 39 -5.92 33.30 -39.15
C GLU A 39 -5.17 33.93 -37.98
N TYR A 40 -4.67 33.09 -37.09
CA TYR A 40 -3.99 33.46 -35.85
C TYR A 40 -2.69 32.65 -35.70
N GLU A 41 -1.67 33.29 -35.14
CA GLU A 41 -0.42 32.66 -34.70
C GLU A 41 -0.49 32.52 -33.17
N LEU A 42 -0.37 31.29 -32.67
CA LEU A 42 -0.25 30.99 -31.25
C LEU A 42 1.24 30.96 -30.90
N LEU A 43 1.62 31.71 -29.86
CA LEU A 43 2.98 31.81 -29.36
C LEU A 43 3.03 31.19 -27.97
N PHE A 44 3.93 30.22 -27.82
CA PHE A 44 4.22 29.54 -26.56
C PHE A 44 5.66 29.93 -26.18
N THR A 45 5.81 30.68 -25.10
CA THR A 45 7.12 31.17 -24.62
C THR A 45 7.42 30.56 -23.27
N ALA A 46 8.41 29.67 -23.23
CA ALA A 46 8.98 29.11 -22.01
C ALA A 46 10.17 29.96 -21.55
N ASN A 47 10.10 30.48 -20.33
CA ASN A 47 11.22 31.14 -19.65
C ASN A 47 11.93 30.10 -18.77
N ILE A 48 13.23 29.96 -18.94
CA ILE A 48 14.05 28.85 -18.41
C ILE A 48 15.07 29.42 -17.42
N ASP A 49 15.08 28.88 -16.20
CA ASP A 49 15.95 29.34 -15.12
C ASP A 49 17.44 29.15 -15.43
N LEU A 50 18.29 29.93 -14.76
CA LEU A 50 19.73 29.89 -14.99
C LEU A 50 20.30 28.50 -14.65
N HIS A 51 21.08 27.92 -15.58
CA HIS A 51 21.61 26.55 -15.54
C HIS A 51 20.60 25.42 -15.80
N TRP A 52 19.39 25.74 -16.29
CA TRP A 52 18.42 24.73 -16.77
C TRP A 52 18.30 24.72 -18.29
N HIS A 53 17.92 23.55 -18.81
CA HIS A 53 17.82 23.26 -20.24
C HIS A 53 16.46 22.63 -20.56
N LEU A 54 15.85 23.04 -21.67
CA LEU A 54 14.59 22.53 -22.20
C LEU A 54 14.85 21.89 -23.56
N TYR A 55 14.52 20.62 -23.76
CA TYR A 55 14.85 19.92 -25.01
C TYR A 55 13.99 20.35 -26.21
N SER A 56 14.59 20.34 -27.40
CA SER A 56 13.93 20.60 -28.68
C SER A 56 12.92 19.50 -29.04
N GLN A 57 12.00 19.82 -29.95
CA GLN A 57 11.14 18.84 -30.63
C GLN A 57 11.97 17.85 -31.49
N ASP A 58 13.13 18.27 -32.00
CA ASP A 58 14.01 17.53 -32.93
C ASP A 58 15.06 16.65 -32.21
N ILE A 59 14.66 15.85 -31.20
CA ILE A 59 15.57 14.91 -30.51
C ILE A 59 15.17 13.43 -30.66
N ALA A 60 16.15 12.53 -30.52
CA ALA A 60 16.03 11.13 -30.92
C ALA A 60 15.71 10.18 -29.74
N MET A 61 14.41 9.99 -29.47
CA MET A 61 13.81 8.90 -28.67
C MET A 61 14.17 8.82 -27.16
N SER A 62 15.23 9.48 -26.71
CA SER A 62 15.59 9.72 -25.31
C SER A 62 16.53 10.92 -25.23
N PRO A 63 16.32 11.90 -24.34
CA PRO A 63 15.14 12.10 -23.48
C PRO A 63 13.83 12.33 -24.26
N PRO A 64 12.68 12.47 -23.57
CA PRO A 64 11.46 12.97 -24.19
C PRO A 64 11.69 14.35 -24.82
N ALA A 65 11.27 14.50 -26.07
CA ALA A 65 11.24 15.79 -26.75
C ALA A 65 10.13 16.66 -26.16
N THR A 66 10.26 17.99 -26.23
CA THR A 66 9.09 18.86 -26.00
C THR A 66 8.05 18.57 -27.08
N THR A 67 6.78 18.40 -26.74
CA THR A 67 5.70 18.16 -27.71
C THR A 67 4.43 18.95 -27.39
N PHE A 68 3.64 19.23 -28.42
CA PHE A 68 2.43 20.06 -28.34
C PHE A 68 1.21 19.27 -28.80
N SER A 69 0.34 18.91 -27.86
CA SER A 69 -0.93 18.21 -28.12
C SER A 69 -2.07 19.21 -28.21
N PHE A 70 -2.96 19.07 -29.21
CA PHE A 70 -4.10 19.95 -29.43
C PHE A 70 -5.42 19.15 -29.39
N GLU A 71 -6.43 19.66 -28.69
CA GLU A 71 -7.79 19.10 -28.76
C GLU A 71 -8.34 19.20 -30.20
N GLN A 72 -9.08 18.19 -30.65
CA GLN A 72 -9.64 18.16 -32.00
C GLN A 72 -11.05 18.79 -32.03
N ASN A 73 -11.21 19.92 -32.71
CA ASN A 73 -12.44 20.71 -32.68
C ASN A 73 -12.79 21.26 -34.06
N ASN A 74 -14.02 21.03 -34.53
CA ASN A 74 -14.51 21.44 -35.86
C ASN A 74 -14.47 22.97 -36.14
N ASN A 75 -14.25 23.79 -35.11
CA ASN A 75 -14.24 25.26 -35.21
C ASN A 75 -12.87 25.85 -35.64
N TYR A 76 -11.81 25.04 -35.72
CA TYR A 76 -10.51 25.46 -36.27
C TYR A 76 -9.77 24.35 -37.03
N GLU A 77 -8.75 24.76 -37.78
CA GLU A 77 -7.88 23.93 -38.60
C GLU A 77 -6.42 24.35 -38.34
N LEU A 78 -5.53 23.40 -38.01
CA LEU A 78 -4.10 23.67 -37.80
C LEU A 78 -3.39 23.80 -39.15
N ILE A 79 -2.53 24.82 -39.32
CA ILE A 79 -1.74 25.02 -40.55
C ILE A 79 -0.28 24.65 -40.26
N GLY A 80 0.07 23.41 -40.59
CA GLY A 80 1.41 22.84 -40.38
C GLY A 80 1.71 22.53 -38.91
N ASP A 81 2.92 22.02 -38.68
CA ASP A 81 3.43 21.61 -37.37
C ASP A 81 3.97 22.81 -36.57
N VAL A 82 4.25 22.61 -35.28
CA VAL A 82 4.77 23.66 -34.40
C VAL A 82 6.22 23.99 -34.77
N VAL A 83 6.49 25.27 -35.03
CA VAL A 83 7.81 25.77 -35.45
C VAL A 83 8.59 26.34 -34.25
N GLU A 84 9.84 25.91 -34.08
CA GLU A 84 10.79 26.50 -33.13
C GLU A 84 11.35 27.84 -33.69
N GLU A 85 11.31 28.92 -32.91
CA GLU A 85 11.84 30.24 -33.28
C GLU A 85 13.10 30.64 -32.48
N SER A 86 13.30 30.06 -31.29
CA SER A 86 14.50 30.29 -30.46
C SER A 86 15.77 29.66 -31.05
N VAL A 87 16.92 30.16 -30.59
CA VAL A 87 18.23 29.59 -30.95
C VAL A 87 18.44 28.26 -30.22
N VAL A 88 18.37 27.15 -30.97
CA VAL A 88 18.74 25.82 -30.49
C VAL A 88 20.25 25.77 -30.22
N ILE A 89 20.62 25.25 -29.05
CA ILE A 89 22.00 24.89 -28.66
C ILE A 89 22.16 23.39 -28.88
N GLU A 90 23.27 22.97 -29.48
CA GLU A 90 23.61 21.55 -29.70
C GLU A 90 24.94 21.24 -28.99
N GLU A 91 24.86 20.58 -27.84
CA GLU A 91 26.01 20.29 -26.96
C GLU A 91 25.89 18.86 -26.37
N TYR A 92 26.96 18.35 -25.76
CA TYR A 92 27.00 16.99 -25.18
C TYR A 92 26.37 16.99 -23.78
N ASP A 93 25.29 16.22 -23.61
CA ASP A 93 24.60 16.09 -22.33
C ASP A 93 25.23 14.97 -21.48
N PRO A 94 25.74 15.27 -20.26
CA PRO A 94 26.38 14.29 -19.40
C PRO A 94 25.40 13.31 -18.74
N ASN A 95 24.10 13.61 -18.71
CA ASN A 95 23.06 12.74 -18.15
C ASN A 95 22.65 11.63 -19.13
N PHE A 96 22.70 11.91 -20.45
CA PHE A 96 22.28 11.00 -21.52
C PHE A 96 23.43 10.44 -22.37
N GLU A 97 24.67 10.83 -22.08
CA GLU A 97 25.90 10.41 -22.80
C GLU A 97 25.89 10.66 -24.33
N MET A 98 25.13 11.66 -24.79
CA MET A 98 24.94 11.97 -26.21
C MET A 98 24.82 13.46 -26.48
N VAL A 99 25.02 13.85 -27.74
CA VAL A 99 24.78 15.24 -28.20
C VAL A 99 23.27 15.47 -28.33
N LEU A 100 22.76 16.48 -27.65
CA LEU A 100 21.35 16.84 -27.61
C LEU A 100 21.12 18.30 -28.01
N LYS A 101 19.90 18.56 -28.49
CA LYS A 101 19.41 19.89 -28.84
C LYS A 101 18.50 20.43 -27.75
N TYR A 102 18.82 21.62 -27.25
CA TYR A 102 18.06 22.26 -26.18
C TYR A 102 18.08 23.78 -26.27
N PHE A 103 17.20 24.40 -25.50
CA PHE A 103 17.12 25.83 -25.26
C PHE A 103 17.60 26.17 -23.85
N ALA A 104 18.13 27.38 -23.68
CA ALA A 104 18.50 27.95 -22.38
C ALA A 104 18.03 29.41 -22.32
N HIS A 105 17.62 29.86 -21.13
CA HIS A 105 16.98 31.17 -20.86
C HIS A 105 15.59 31.35 -21.49
N GLU A 106 15.40 31.12 -22.80
CA GLU A 106 14.11 31.37 -23.47
C GLU A 106 13.89 30.47 -24.69
N ALA A 107 12.75 29.77 -24.72
CA ALA A 107 12.29 29.00 -25.87
C ALA A 107 10.95 29.55 -26.39
N ILE A 108 10.88 29.88 -27.68
CA ILE A 108 9.68 30.38 -28.35
C ILE A 108 9.26 29.37 -29.43
N PHE A 109 8.01 28.94 -29.36
CA PHE A 109 7.37 28.02 -30.30
C PHE A 109 6.13 28.68 -30.93
N LYS A 110 5.82 28.33 -32.18
CA LYS A 110 4.72 28.92 -32.95
C LYS A 110 3.86 27.88 -33.66
N GLN A 111 2.55 27.94 -33.42
CA GLN A 111 1.53 27.20 -34.17
C GLN A 111 0.66 28.18 -34.97
N LYS A 112 0.30 27.84 -36.22
CA LYS A 112 -0.67 28.60 -37.01
C LYS A 112 -2.02 27.91 -37.00
N VAL A 113 -3.08 28.69 -36.78
CA VAL A 113 -4.45 28.20 -36.63
C VAL A 113 -5.40 29.07 -37.45
N LYS A 114 -6.32 28.40 -38.14
CA LYS A 114 -7.33 29.00 -39.02
C LYS A 114 -8.73 28.71 -38.48
N LEU A 115 -9.55 29.75 -38.37
CA LEU A 115 -10.92 29.64 -37.89
C LEU A 115 -11.86 29.23 -39.02
N THR A 116 -12.66 28.18 -38.78
CA THR A 116 -13.75 27.78 -39.68
C THR A 116 -15.04 28.56 -39.35
N GLY A 117 -15.31 28.82 -38.07
CA GLY A 117 -16.42 29.64 -37.56
C GLY A 117 -16.04 31.10 -37.22
N ASP A 118 -16.95 31.80 -36.53
CA ASP A 118 -16.78 33.22 -36.12
C ASP A 118 -15.91 33.40 -34.84
N GLY A 119 -15.54 32.30 -34.20
CA GLY A 119 -14.65 32.24 -33.04
C GLY A 119 -14.48 30.81 -32.57
N ALA A 120 -13.37 30.54 -31.88
CA ALA A 120 -13.06 29.23 -31.34
C ALA A 120 -12.26 29.36 -30.04
N VAL A 121 -12.26 28.30 -29.23
CA VAL A 121 -11.27 28.12 -28.17
C VAL A 121 -10.35 27.00 -28.63
N VAL A 122 -9.06 27.30 -28.84
CA VAL A 122 -8.03 26.29 -29.05
C VAL A 122 -7.56 25.83 -27.69
N LYS A 123 -7.50 24.52 -27.48
CA LYS A 123 -7.03 23.90 -26.25
C LYS A 123 -5.97 22.86 -26.54
N GLY A 124 -5.15 22.58 -25.53
CA GLY A 124 -4.10 21.58 -25.61
C GLY A 124 -3.17 21.66 -24.40
N PHE A 125 -2.13 20.84 -24.43
CA PHE A 125 -1.08 20.81 -23.42
C PHE A 125 0.30 20.72 -24.08
N VAL A 126 1.32 21.19 -23.36
CA VAL A 126 2.73 21.01 -23.71
C VAL A 126 3.31 19.97 -22.76
N ASP A 127 3.76 18.82 -23.28
CA ASP A 127 4.61 17.88 -22.55
C ASP A 127 6.07 18.28 -22.77
N PHE A 128 6.85 18.40 -21.70
CA PHE A 128 8.26 18.74 -21.76
C PHE A 128 9.05 18.19 -20.57
N MET A 129 10.36 18.01 -20.76
CA MET A 129 11.28 17.65 -19.69
C MET A 129 12.41 18.69 -19.59
N SER A 130 12.91 18.92 -18.37
CA SER A 130 14.01 19.86 -18.11
C SER A 130 15.09 19.27 -17.19
N CYS A 131 16.34 19.64 -17.45
CA CYS A 131 17.52 19.15 -16.74
C CYS A 131 18.54 20.26 -16.44
N ASP A 132 19.42 19.99 -15.49
CA ASP A 132 20.69 20.68 -15.28
C ASP A 132 21.89 19.71 -15.51
N ASP A 133 23.13 20.21 -15.37
CA ASP A 133 24.39 19.45 -15.52
C ASP A 133 24.49 18.17 -14.65
N THR A 134 23.56 17.94 -13.71
CA THR A 134 23.65 16.91 -12.67
C THR A 134 22.38 16.08 -12.43
N LYS A 135 21.23 16.51 -12.96
CA LYS A 135 19.93 15.85 -12.76
C LYS A 135 18.89 16.32 -13.78
N CYS A 136 17.87 15.49 -13.98
CA CYS A 136 16.63 15.85 -14.66
C CYS A 136 15.45 15.89 -13.67
N LEU A 137 14.47 16.74 -13.96
CA LEU A 137 13.12 16.59 -13.44
C LEU A 137 12.35 15.56 -14.31
N PRO A 138 11.30 14.91 -13.79
CA PRO A 138 10.39 14.13 -14.65
C PRO A 138 9.73 15.04 -15.70
N PRO A 139 9.20 14.47 -16.80
CA PRO A 139 8.35 15.22 -17.72
C PRO A 139 7.15 15.84 -17.00
N ALA A 140 6.70 16.99 -17.49
CA ALA A 140 5.58 17.75 -16.94
C ALA A 140 4.69 18.28 -18.07
N GLU A 141 3.39 18.19 -17.87
CA GLU A 141 2.38 18.71 -18.80
C GLU A 141 1.87 20.09 -18.33
N VAL A 142 1.73 21.05 -19.24
CA VAL A 142 1.10 22.35 -18.95
C VAL A 142 0.02 22.68 -19.98
N ASP A 143 -1.21 22.80 -19.50
CA ASP A 143 -2.40 23.21 -20.27
C ASP A 143 -2.29 24.64 -20.84
N PHE A 144 -2.86 24.83 -22.02
CA PHE A 144 -3.09 26.15 -22.63
C PHE A 144 -4.52 26.30 -23.19
N ASP A 145 -5.08 27.51 -23.08
CA ASP A 145 -6.31 27.91 -23.76
C ASP A 145 -6.14 29.21 -24.54
N PHE A 146 -6.70 29.25 -25.76
CA PHE A 146 -6.70 30.45 -26.60
C PHE A 146 -8.11 30.74 -27.12
N THR A 147 -8.76 31.73 -26.51
CA THR A 147 -10.03 32.26 -27.01
C THR A 147 -9.80 33.20 -28.21
N LEU A 148 -10.18 32.75 -29.40
CA LEU A 148 -10.02 33.45 -30.68
C LEU A 148 -11.36 33.99 -31.23
N GLY A 149 -11.30 34.98 -32.12
CA GLY A 149 -12.45 35.56 -32.84
C GLY A 149 -13.24 36.64 -32.08
N LYS A 150 -13.45 36.48 -30.75
CA LYS A 150 -14.14 37.51 -29.94
C LYS A 150 -13.26 38.74 -29.70
N SER A 151 -13.87 39.93 -29.66
CA SER A 151 -13.17 41.21 -29.47
C SER A 151 -12.69 41.40 -28.03
N SER A 152 -11.42 41.08 -27.76
CA SER A 152 -10.80 41.28 -26.45
C SER A 152 -10.22 42.70 -26.27
N PRO A 153 -10.55 43.43 -25.20
CA PRO A 153 -9.83 44.64 -24.79
C PRO A 153 -8.55 44.27 -24.01
N ARG A 154 -7.42 44.86 -24.42
CA ARG A 154 -6.08 44.64 -23.86
C ARG A 154 -5.85 45.42 -22.56
N GLY A 155 -5.42 44.78 -21.47
CA GLY A 155 -4.88 45.51 -20.30
C GLY A 155 -4.81 44.74 -18.97
N GLU A 156 -3.60 44.27 -18.63
CA GLU A 156 -2.90 44.27 -17.33
C GLU A 156 -3.62 44.04 -15.96
N GLN A 157 -2.96 43.20 -15.15
CA GLN A 157 -2.97 43.09 -13.67
C GLN A 157 -4.22 42.57 -12.94
N GLY A 158 -3.98 41.79 -11.86
CA GLY A 158 -4.95 41.54 -10.80
C GLY A 158 -4.91 40.12 -10.21
N SER A 159 -4.13 39.90 -9.15
CA SER A 159 -4.31 38.74 -8.26
C SER A 159 -5.31 39.10 -7.18
N GLU A 160 -6.38 38.30 -7.01
CA GLU A 160 -6.92 37.97 -5.68
C GLU A 160 -7.83 36.73 -5.70
N LEU A 161 -8.04 36.15 -4.51
CA LEU A 161 -8.86 34.96 -4.27
C LEU A 161 -10.34 35.34 -4.05
N ILE A 162 -11.27 34.41 -4.32
CA ILE A 162 -12.31 33.92 -3.37
C ILE A 162 -13.37 33.04 -4.09
N GLU A 163 -13.33 31.75 -3.76
CA GLU A 163 -14.43 30.90 -3.25
C GLU A 163 -15.89 30.97 -3.79
N GLN A 164 -16.53 29.78 -3.76
CA GLN A 164 -17.98 29.48 -3.75
C GLN A 164 -18.79 29.44 -5.08
N LYS A 165 -18.94 28.20 -5.59
CA LYS A 165 -20.19 27.41 -5.54
C LYS A 165 -21.45 28.00 -6.22
N THR A 166 -22.09 27.24 -7.13
CA THR A 166 -23.49 26.69 -7.02
C THR A 166 -24.08 26.25 -8.38
N GLU A 167 -24.79 25.11 -8.35
CA GLU A 167 -25.83 24.59 -9.29
C GLU A 167 -25.53 24.22 -10.76
N ILE A 168 -25.97 23.00 -11.05
CA ILE A 168 -26.22 22.41 -12.38
C ILE A 168 -27.52 22.99 -12.95
N ILE A 169 -27.53 23.40 -14.22
CA ILE A 169 -28.75 23.38 -15.05
C ILE A 169 -28.41 22.79 -16.43
N SER A 170 -29.03 21.65 -16.75
CA SER A 170 -28.78 20.83 -17.95
C SER A 170 -29.69 21.20 -19.14
N THR A 171 -29.23 20.98 -20.38
CA THR A 171 -30.04 20.61 -21.57
C THR A 171 -29.05 20.07 -22.63
N ASN A 172 -28.95 18.76 -22.91
CA ASN A 172 -29.77 17.90 -23.81
C ASN A 172 -29.91 18.44 -25.25
N THR A 173 -29.88 17.68 -26.37
CA THR A 173 -29.68 16.24 -26.72
C THR A 173 -29.26 16.23 -28.23
N ILE A 174 -29.01 15.16 -29.00
CA ILE A 174 -29.49 13.76 -29.13
C ILE A 174 -28.28 12.92 -29.63
N SER A 175 -27.75 11.95 -28.86
CA SER A 175 -28.08 10.50 -28.82
C SER A 175 -27.77 9.65 -30.07
N SER A 176 -27.01 8.57 -29.86
CA SER A 176 -27.34 7.25 -30.43
C SER A 176 -26.86 6.13 -29.48
N ASN A 177 -27.79 5.24 -29.10
CA ASN A 177 -27.62 4.04 -28.27
C ASN A 177 -27.26 4.26 -26.79
N GLU A 178 -28.21 3.92 -25.92
CA GLU A 178 -28.01 3.74 -24.49
C GLU A 178 -27.33 2.39 -24.24
N SER A 179 -26.13 2.42 -23.68
CA SER A 179 -25.62 1.36 -22.81
C SER A 179 -25.34 2.01 -21.46
N ASN A 180 -26.12 1.66 -20.42
CA ASN A 180 -25.84 2.11 -19.06
C ASN A 180 -24.51 1.49 -18.64
N ASP A 181 -23.45 2.29 -18.59
CA ASP A 181 -22.12 1.81 -18.28
C ASP A 181 -21.99 1.54 -16.79
N THR A 182 -22.01 0.25 -16.43
CA THR A 182 -21.92 -0.19 -15.05
C THR A 182 -20.58 0.18 -14.37
N TRP A 183 -19.60 0.72 -15.11
CA TRP A 183 -18.34 1.24 -14.58
C TRP A 183 -18.41 2.70 -14.08
N GLU A 184 -19.50 3.45 -14.35
CA GLU A 184 -19.61 4.89 -14.03
C GLU A 184 -19.28 5.20 -12.54
N PRO A 185 -18.48 6.24 -12.23
CA PRO A 185 -18.15 6.63 -10.85
C PRO A 185 -19.35 6.98 -9.97
N VAL A 186 -19.51 6.25 -8.86
CA VAL A 186 -20.59 6.44 -7.88
C VAL A 186 -20.09 6.99 -6.54
N ILE A 187 -18.87 7.54 -6.53
CA ILE A 187 -18.17 8.03 -5.33
C ILE A 187 -19.04 8.97 -4.49
N ASP A 188 -19.74 9.92 -5.11
CA ASP A 188 -20.59 10.87 -4.38
C ASP A 188 -21.92 10.24 -3.91
N GLN A 189 -22.44 9.23 -4.61
CA GLN A 189 -23.56 8.43 -4.11
C GLN A 189 -23.13 7.68 -2.83
N VAL A 190 -21.96 7.03 -2.85
CA VAL A 190 -21.36 6.34 -1.69
C VAL A 190 -21.15 7.30 -0.52
N LYS A 191 -20.63 8.52 -0.75
CA LYS A 191 -20.50 9.56 0.29
C LYS A 191 -21.86 9.95 0.88
N ASN A 192 -22.90 10.09 0.05
CA ASN A 192 -24.24 10.51 0.48
C ASN A 192 -24.96 9.47 1.35
N PHE A 193 -24.70 8.17 1.16
CA PHE A 193 -25.17 7.12 2.08
C PHE A 193 -24.38 7.10 3.40
N GLY A 194 -23.19 7.70 3.45
CA GLY A 194 -22.23 7.56 4.54
C GLY A 194 -21.50 6.21 4.51
N THR A 195 -20.54 6.02 5.40
CA THR A 195 -19.87 4.71 5.57
C THR A 195 -20.73 3.79 6.43
N GLY A 196 -21.18 2.67 5.85
CA GLY A 196 -22.27 1.82 6.37
C GLY A 196 -21.97 0.98 7.60
N GLY A 197 -20.84 1.23 8.26
CA GLY A 197 -20.53 0.66 9.57
C GLY A 197 -21.07 1.56 10.68
N ASN A 198 -21.54 0.97 11.77
CA ASN A 198 -22.03 1.67 12.96
C ASN A 198 -20.84 2.31 13.73
N THR A 199 -20.27 3.37 13.15
CA THR A 199 -19.08 4.07 13.63
C THR A 199 -19.38 4.76 14.95
N LYS A 200 -18.89 4.17 16.05
CA LYS A 200 -18.94 4.75 17.41
C LYS A 200 -18.03 5.98 17.49
N GLY A 201 -18.52 7.07 16.90
CA GLY A 201 -17.77 8.27 16.57
C GLY A 201 -16.93 8.08 15.29
N ALA A 202 -16.68 9.18 14.57
CA ALA A 202 -15.55 9.26 13.68
C ALA A 202 -14.29 8.92 14.49
N LYS A 203 -13.54 7.89 14.06
CA LYS A 203 -12.42 7.36 14.84
C LYS A 203 -11.33 8.43 14.97
N THR A 204 -11.30 9.09 16.12
CA THR A 204 -10.38 10.21 16.40
C THR A 204 -8.93 9.77 16.15
N TRP A 205 -8.04 10.67 15.74
CA TRP A 205 -6.62 10.36 15.56
C TRP A 205 -5.97 9.67 16.78
N TRP A 206 -6.53 9.91 17.97
CA TRP A 206 -6.19 9.21 19.22
C TRP A 206 -6.50 7.70 19.22
N TYR A 207 -7.61 7.27 18.60
CA TYR A 207 -7.91 5.85 18.39
C TYR A 207 -6.88 5.22 17.46
N ILE A 208 -6.58 5.86 16.33
CA ILE A 208 -5.62 5.35 15.32
C ILE A 208 -4.23 5.22 15.95
N PHE A 209 -3.81 6.21 16.75
CA PHE A 209 -2.58 6.16 17.54
C PHE A 209 -2.58 5.00 18.56
N ILE A 210 -3.68 4.77 19.28
CA ILE A 210 -3.79 3.64 20.23
C ILE A 210 -3.82 2.29 19.51
N ALA A 211 -4.52 2.17 18.39
CA ALA A 211 -4.56 0.97 17.56
C ALA A 211 -3.15 0.63 17.03
N GLY A 212 -2.44 1.64 16.51
CA GLY A 212 -1.04 1.52 16.11
C GLY A 212 -0.14 1.11 17.27
N PHE A 213 -0.28 1.75 18.43
CA PHE A 213 0.49 1.42 19.65
C PHE A 213 0.26 -0.03 20.11
N ILE A 214 -0.98 -0.51 20.09
CA ILE A 214 -1.31 -1.91 20.40
C ILE A 214 -0.71 -2.85 19.32
N GLY A 215 -0.81 -2.49 18.05
CA GLY A 215 -0.17 -3.20 16.94
C GLY A 215 1.36 -3.30 17.09
N GLY A 216 2.01 -2.24 17.55
CA GLY A 216 3.45 -2.21 17.83
C GLY A 216 3.86 -3.02 19.06
N LEU A 217 3.00 -3.11 20.08
CA LEU A 217 3.21 -4.03 21.20
C LEU A 217 3.04 -5.51 20.80
N ILE A 218 2.10 -5.81 19.90
CA ILE A 218 1.95 -7.16 19.31
C ILE A 218 3.17 -7.48 18.43
N ALA A 219 3.61 -6.52 17.62
CA ALA A 219 4.81 -6.62 16.79
C ALA A 219 6.09 -6.97 17.57
N LEU A 220 6.22 -6.51 18.83
CA LEU A 220 7.37 -6.85 19.68
C LEU A 220 7.53 -8.37 19.91
N VAL A 221 6.44 -9.14 19.80
CA VAL A 221 6.38 -10.59 20.05
C VAL A 221 6.59 -11.40 18.75
N THR A 222 6.70 -10.75 17.57
CA THR A 222 6.92 -11.46 16.30
C THR A 222 8.34 -12.03 16.21
N PRO A 223 8.52 -13.17 15.50
CA PRO A 223 9.79 -13.90 15.54
C PRO A 223 10.99 -13.17 14.95
N CYS A 224 10.82 -12.19 14.05
CA CYS A 224 11.94 -11.42 13.51
C CYS A 224 12.44 -10.31 14.45
N VAL A 225 11.57 -9.77 15.33
CA VAL A 225 11.93 -8.70 16.28
C VAL A 225 12.70 -9.27 17.46
N TRP A 226 12.27 -10.44 17.95
CA TRP A 226 12.85 -11.10 19.13
C TRP A 226 14.37 -11.37 19.09
N PRO A 227 14.97 -11.95 18.02
CA PRO A 227 16.42 -12.21 17.93
C PRO A 227 17.26 -10.93 17.82
N ILE A 228 16.65 -9.79 17.46
CA ILE A 228 17.35 -8.50 17.40
C ILE A 228 17.49 -7.89 18.81
N ILE A 229 16.64 -8.27 19.79
CA ILE A 229 16.73 -7.78 21.18
C ILE A 229 18.10 -8.16 21.82
N PRO A 230 18.57 -9.43 21.79
CA PRO A 230 19.93 -9.77 22.25
C PRO A 230 21.04 -8.99 21.53
N MET A 231 20.97 -8.85 20.20
CA MET A 231 22.03 -8.16 19.44
C MET A 231 22.11 -6.66 19.76
N THR A 232 20.97 -5.99 19.87
CA THR A 232 20.93 -4.55 20.22
C THR A 232 21.47 -4.32 21.62
N VAL A 233 21.10 -5.14 22.60
CA VAL A 233 21.65 -4.99 23.96
C VAL A 233 23.16 -5.32 24.00
N SER A 234 23.64 -6.33 23.26
CA SER A 234 25.08 -6.60 23.14
C SER A 234 25.87 -5.40 22.59
N PHE A 235 25.33 -4.69 21.59
CA PHE A 235 25.90 -3.46 21.06
C PHE A 235 25.94 -2.32 22.12
N PHE A 236 24.85 -2.12 22.88
CA PHE A 236 24.81 -1.09 23.91
C PHE A 236 25.63 -1.40 25.17
N ILE A 237 25.80 -2.68 25.56
CA ILE A 237 26.74 -3.10 26.62
C ILE A 237 28.14 -2.60 26.29
N LYS A 238 28.68 -3.02 25.14
CA LYS A 238 30.05 -2.71 24.69
C LYS A 238 30.30 -1.21 24.54
N ARG A 239 29.23 -0.43 24.32
CA ARG A 239 29.25 1.02 24.09
C ARG A 239 29.03 1.87 25.36
N SER A 240 28.50 1.28 26.43
CA SER A 240 28.25 1.94 27.72
C SER A 240 29.47 1.93 28.66
N ASP A 241 30.51 1.17 28.32
CA ASP A 241 31.52 0.61 29.23
C ASP A 241 32.33 1.62 30.08
N ASN A 242 32.36 2.90 29.69
CA ASN A 242 33.08 3.96 30.42
C ASN A 242 32.25 5.22 30.75
N ASN A 243 30.98 5.35 30.33
CA ASN A 243 30.17 6.53 30.64
C ASN A 243 28.64 6.27 30.54
N ARG A 244 27.97 6.18 31.69
CA ARG A 244 26.50 5.98 31.78
C ARG A 244 25.70 7.10 31.08
N GLY A 245 26.17 8.34 31.09
CA GLY A 245 25.53 9.46 30.40
C GLY A 245 25.63 9.37 28.87
N LYS A 246 26.73 8.80 28.35
CA LYS A 246 26.87 8.47 26.92
C LYS A 246 25.92 7.35 26.54
N GLY A 247 25.84 6.28 27.35
CA GLY A 247 24.92 5.16 27.14
C GLY A 247 23.45 5.59 27.04
N ILE A 248 22.96 6.39 28.01
CA ILE A 248 21.58 6.90 28.00
C ILE A 248 21.29 7.77 26.76
N ARG A 249 22.21 8.67 26.39
CA ARG A 249 22.05 9.50 25.18
C ARG A 249 21.97 8.63 23.92
N ASP A 250 22.85 7.65 23.81
CA ASP A 250 22.98 6.78 22.63
C ASP A 250 21.77 5.83 22.52
N ALA A 251 21.19 5.39 23.65
CA ALA A 251 19.93 4.66 23.70
C ALA A 251 18.71 5.51 23.32
N MET A 252 18.60 6.74 23.85
CA MET A 252 17.51 7.66 23.48
C MET A 252 17.55 8.05 22.00
N LEU A 253 18.76 8.23 21.45
CA LEU A 253 18.97 8.47 20.02
C LEU A 253 18.57 7.25 19.16
N TYR A 254 18.78 6.03 19.66
CA TYR A 254 18.33 4.80 19.00
C TYR A 254 16.80 4.71 18.93
N GLY A 255 16.11 4.91 20.07
CA GLY A 255 14.64 4.97 20.11
C GLY A 255 14.06 6.04 19.18
N PHE A 256 14.63 7.24 19.19
CA PHE A 256 14.23 8.32 18.29
C PHE A 256 14.47 7.96 16.81
N SER A 257 15.59 7.30 16.49
CA SER A 257 15.88 6.83 15.12
C SER A 257 14.85 5.79 14.65
N ILE A 258 14.43 4.86 15.52
CA ILE A 258 13.36 3.89 15.20
C ILE A 258 12.06 4.62 14.84
N ILE A 259 11.65 5.61 15.65
CA ILE A 259 10.43 6.39 15.40
C ILE A 259 10.50 7.14 14.06
N VAL A 260 11.59 7.89 13.83
CA VAL A 260 11.79 8.63 12.58
C VAL A 260 11.77 7.69 11.38
N ILE A 261 12.52 6.58 11.41
CA ILE A 261 12.63 5.67 10.27
C ILE A 261 11.28 4.99 9.96
N TYR A 262 10.53 4.55 10.97
CA TYR A 262 9.21 3.95 10.72
C TYR A 262 8.17 4.96 10.21
N VAL A 263 8.17 6.19 10.72
CA VAL A 263 7.24 7.23 10.25
C VAL A 263 7.63 7.68 8.83
N SER A 264 8.92 7.86 8.54
CA SER A 264 9.41 8.20 7.20
C SER A 264 9.19 7.08 6.18
N LEU A 265 9.38 5.80 6.55
CA LEU A 265 9.05 4.68 5.67
C LEU A 265 7.54 4.53 5.48
N GLY A 266 6.74 4.67 6.55
CA GLY A 266 5.29 4.60 6.47
C GLY A 266 4.71 5.66 5.53
N LEU A 267 4.99 6.94 5.81
CA LEU A 267 4.55 8.04 4.95
C LEU A 267 5.16 7.98 3.55
N GLY A 268 6.48 7.75 3.46
CA GLY A 268 7.21 7.69 2.20
C GLY A 268 6.66 6.61 1.27
N ILE A 269 6.35 5.42 1.79
CA ILE A 269 5.74 4.37 0.95
C ILE A 269 4.32 4.74 0.54
N THR A 270 3.48 5.28 1.44
CA THR A 270 2.12 5.71 1.05
C THR A 270 2.09 6.86 0.04
N LEU A 271 3.09 7.75 0.03
CA LEU A 271 3.17 8.90 -0.87
C LEU A 271 3.84 8.58 -2.20
N ILE A 272 4.94 7.80 -2.20
CA ILE A 272 5.72 7.49 -3.41
C ILE A 272 5.09 6.37 -4.24
N PHE A 273 4.44 5.40 -3.59
CA PHE A 273 3.99 4.18 -4.26
C PHE A 273 2.46 3.95 -4.19
N GLY A 274 1.73 4.76 -3.43
CA GLY A 274 0.28 4.60 -3.24
C GLY A 274 -0.12 3.31 -2.50
N ALA A 275 -1.43 3.03 -2.47
CA ALA A 275 -1.99 1.86 -1.79
C ALA A 275 -1.77 0.55 -2.57
N ASP A 276 -1.88 0.59 -3.90
CA ASP A 276 -1.73 -0.59 -4.77
C ASP A 276 -0.38 -1.25 -4.65
N ALA A 277 0.69 -0.47 -4.61
CA ALA A 277 2.04 -1.00 -4.52
C ALA A 277 2.34 -1.62 -3.15
N LEU A 278 1.72 -1.14 -2.06
CA LEU A 278 1.77 -1.82 -0.76
C LEU A 278 1.12 -3.21 -0.85
N ASN A 279 -0.03 -3.32 -1.51
CA ASN A 279 -0.70 -4.60 -1.74
C ASN A 279 0.11 -5.51 -2.68
N ALA A 280 0.56 -4.99 -3.82
CA ALA A 280 1.36 -5.72 -4.80
C ALA A 280 2.72 -6.18 -4.24
N LEU A 281 3.36 -5.40 -3.36
CA LEU A 281 4.57 -5.78 -2.62
C LEU A 281 4.26 -6.91 -1.64
N SER A 282 3.17 -6.78 -0.86
CA SER A 282 2.73 -7.81 0.10
C SER A 282 2.28 -9.11 -0.56
N THR A 283 1.90 -9.09 -1.84
CA THR A 283 1.40 -10.25 -2.61
C THR A 283 2.33 -10.65 -3.76
N SER A 284 3.55 -10.10 -3.82
CA SER A 284 4.58 -10.48 -4.80
C SER A 284 5.21 -11.81 -4.44
N ALA A 285 5.30 -12.74 -5.39
CA ALA A 285 5.97 -14.03 -5.19
C ALA A 285 7.44 -13.87 -4.81
N PHE A 286 8.16 -12.90 -5.40
CA PHE A 286 9.58 -12.68 -5.10
C PHE A 286 9.80 -12.33 -3.63
N PHE A 287 9.03 -11.38 -3.09
CA PHE A 287 9.15 -10.96 -1.69
C PHE A 287 8.64 -12.06 -0.74
N ASN A 288 7.52 -12.72 -1.06
CA ASN A 288 6.98 -13.79 -0.22
C ASN A 288 7.91 -15.03 -0.19
N ILE A 289 8.50 -15.45 -1.30
CA ILE A 289 9.54 -16.51 -1.33
C ILE A 289 10.77 -16.06 -0.53
N LEU A 290 11.24 -14.82 -0.70
CA LEU A 290 12.40 -14.31 0.02
C LEU A 290 12.18 -14.34 1.54
N PHE A 291 10.99 -13.96 2.02
CA PHE A 291 10.65 -14.03 3.44
C PHE A 291 10.39 -15.46 3.92
N PHE A 292 9.76 -16.34 3.13
CA PHE A 292 9.67 -17.77 3.44
C PHE A 292 11.06 -18.38 3.67
N LEU A 293 12.00 -18.17 2.74
CA LEU A 293 13.37 -18.68 2.85
C LEU A 293 14.12 -18.06 4.05
N LEU A 294 13.96 -16.76 4.30
CA LEU A 294 14.57 -16.08 5.45
C LEU A 294 14.06 -16.65 6.79
N LEU A 295 12.75 -16.83 6.93
CA LEU A 295 12.11 -17.37 8.13
C LEU A 295 12.47 -18.86 8.34
N VAL A 296 12.60 -19.65 7.27
CA VAL A 296 13.10 -21.03 7.35
C VAL A 296 14.57 -21.07 7.82
N VAL A 297 15.41 -20.14 7.35
CA VAL A 297 16.81 -19.99 7.80
C VAL A 297 16.89 -19.56 9.28
N PHE A 298 16.03 -18.66 9.73
CA PHE A 298 15.96 -18.25 11.14
C PHE A 298 15.42 -19.37 12.05
N ALA A 299 14.37 -20.08 11.63
CA ALA A 299 13.84 -21.24 12.34
C ALA A 299 14.91 -22.35 12.48
N ALA A 300 15.67 -22.64 11.41
CA ALA A 300 16.79 -23.58 11.45
C ALA A 300 17.89 -23.14 12.45
N ALA A 301 18.19 -21.85 12.53
CA ALA A 301 19.12 -21.32 13.53
C ALA A 301 18.58 -21.43 14.96
N PHE A 302 17.27 -21.22 15.17
CA PHE A 302 16.62 -21.42 16.47
C PHE A 302 16.55 -22.90 16.91
N PHE A 303 16.44 -23.84 15.97
CA PHE A 303 16.61 -25.28 16.25
C PHE A 303 18.08 -25.68 16.52
N GLY A 304 19.04 -24.78 16.33
CA GLY A 304 20.46 -25.03 16.57
C GLY A 304 21.19 -25.72 15.43
N ALA A 305 20.71 -25.62 14.18
CA ALA A 305 21.44 -26.13 13.02
C ALA A 305 22.75 -25.34 12.76
N PHE A 306 22.74 -24.04 13.08
CA PHE A 306 23.89 -23.14 13.07
C PHE A 306 23.58 -21.91 13.94
N GLU A 307 24.60 -21.29 14.55
CA GLU A 307 24.41 -20.01 15.23
C GLU A 307 24.52 -18.85 14.23
N LEU A 308 23.54 -17.93 14.24
CA LEU A 308 23.57 -16.67 13.50
C LEU A 308 24.53 -15.64 14.15
N THR A 309 25.80 -16.04 14.32
CA THR A 309 26.88 -15.11 14.67
C THR A 309 27.33 -14.36 13.42
N LEU A 310 27.30 -13.02 13.46
CA LEU A 310 27.92 -12.22 12.40
C LEU A 310 29.40 -12.63 12.22
N PRO A 311 29.88 -12.87 10.99
CA PRO A 311 31.26 -13.31 10.76
C PRO A 311 32.25 -12.38 11.45
N SER A 312 33.24 -12.92 12.16
CA SER A 312 34.15 -12.13 13.01
C SER A 312 34.87 -11.01 12.25
N LYS A 313 35.06 -11.14 10.93
CA LYS A 313 35.55 -10.08 10.03
C LYS A 313 34.62 -8.85 9.99
N TRP A 314 33.30 -9.07 9.94
CA TRP A 314 32.28 -8.01 9.95
C TRP A 314 32.19 -7.36 11.34
N THR A 315 32.08 -8.16 12.40
CA THR A 315 32.02 -7.66 13.79
C THR A 315 33.24 -6.82 14.14
N ASN A 316 34.46 -7.30 13.85
CA ASN A 316 35.69 -6.56 14.08
C ASN A 316 35.83 -5.31 13.18
N ALA A 317 35.21 -5.29 12.00
CA ALA A 317 35.18 -4.11 11.13
C ALA A 317 34.16 -3.07 11.62
N MET A 318 33.01 -3.51 12.14
CA MET A 318 32.03 -2.65 12.80
C MET A 318 32.60 -2.05 14.10
N ASP A 319 33.32 -2.83 14.91
CA ASP A 319 34.03 -2.35 16.09
C ASP A 319 35.05 -1.26 15.72
N LYS A 320 35.97 -1.54 14.78
CA LYS A 320 36.97 -0.57 14.32
C LYS A 320 36.34 0.70 13.71
N ARG A 321 35.15 0.60 13.12
CA ARG A 321 34.39 1.77 12.61
C ARG A 321 33.60 2.48 13.72
N ALA A 322 33.16 1.79 14.76
CA ALA A 322 32.48 2.40 15.91
C ALA A 322 33.42 3.26 16.77
N ASP A 323 34.71 2.93 16.81
CA ASP A 323 35.76 3.75 17.45
C ASP A 323 36.21 4.94 16.60
N SER A 324 36.09 4.88 15.27
CA SER A 324 36.67 5.86 14.34
C SER A 324 35.66 6.75 13.59
N THR A 325 34.38 6.37 13.54
CA THR A 325 33.31 7.10 12.83
C THR A 325 32.35 7.74 13.82
N THR A 326 31.75 8.89 13.48
CA THR A 326 30.74 9.59 14.28
C THR A 326 29.59 8.66 14.67
N GLY A 327 29.61 8.17 15.92
CA GLY A 327 28.76 7.08 16.39
C GLY A 327 27.24 7.32 16.36
N ILE A 328 26.78 8.51 15.96
CA ILE A 328 25.39 8.80 15.61
C ILE A 328 24.97 7.96 14.38
N LEU A 329 25.83 7.90 13.35
CA LEU A 329 25.54 7.22 12.10
C LEU A 329 25.40 5.70 12.28
N SER A 330 26.21 5.08 13.16
CA SER A 330 26.10 3.66 13.47
C SER A 330 24.85 3.30 14.29
N ILE A 331 24.32 4.22 15.09
CA ILE A 331 23.03 4.07 15.77
C ILE A 331 21.89 4.13 14.75
N PHE A 332 21.90 5.12 13.86
CA PHE A 332 20.90 5.27 12.81
C PHE A 332 20.86 4.06 11.88
N PHE A 333 22.02 3.57 11.42
CA PHE A 333 22.09 2.40 10.55
C PHE A 333 21.58 1.12 11.24
N MET A 334 21.88 0.90 12.53
CA MET A 334 21.28 -0.22 13.28
C MET A 334 19.76 -0.07 13.50
N ALA A 335 19.26 1.16 13.63
CA ALA A 335 17.81 1.40 13.72
C ALA A 335 17.13 1.11 12.36
N PHE A 336 17.81 1.46 11.26
CA PHE A 336 17.37 1.15 9.90
C PHE A 336 17.34 -0.35 9.63
N THR A 337 18.39 -1.10 10.02
CA THR A 337 18.40 -2.57 9.88
C THR A 337 17.29 -3.24 10.70
N LEU A 338 17.05 -2.80 11.95
CA LEU A 338 15.91 -3.27 12.75
C LEU A 338 14.58 -2.95 12.06
N ALA A 339 14.37 -1.70 11.65
CA ALA A 339 13.12 -1.27 11.02
C ALA A 339 12.84 -2.05 9.73
N LEU A 340 13.83 -2.23 8.85
CA LEU A 340 13.68 -2.94 7.58
C LEU A 340 13.30 -4.42 7.78
N VAL A 341 14.03 -5.15 8.64
CA VAL A 341 13.75 -6.57 8.91
C VAL A 341 12.45 -6.78 9.67
N SER A 342 12.10 -5.85 10.57
CA SER A 342 10.85 -5.88 11.33
C SER A 342 9.64 -5.50 10.46
N PHE A 343 9.77 -4.55 9.54
CA PHE A 343 8.70 -4.15 8.60
C PHE A 343 8.21 -5.36 7.79
N SER A 344 9.10 -6.26 7.37
CA SER A 344 8.75 -7.50 6.67
C SER A 344 7.74 -8.39 7.42
N CYS A 345 7.94 -8.62 8.72
CA CYS A 345 7.05 -9.46 9.52
C CYS A 345 5.86 -8.71 10.15
N THR A 346 5.91 -7.38 10.13
CA THR A 346 4.85 -6.51 10.68
C THR A 346 3.99 -5.87 9.58
N GLY A 347 4.36 -6.05 8.31
CA GLY A 347 3.65 -5.56 7.13
C GLY A 347 2.14 -5.78 7.15
N PRO A 348 1.60 -6.96 7.53
CA PRO A 348 0.15 -7.15 7.64
C PRO A 348 -0.53 -6.28 8.73
N ILE A 349 0.16 -6.04 9.84
CA ILE A 349 -0.31 -5.17 10.94
C ILE A 349 -0.22 -3.70 10.51
N ILE A 350 0.88 -3.32 9.86
CA ILE A 350 1.11 -1.96 9.37
C ILE A 350 0.16 -1.63 8.22
N GLY A 351 -0.02 -2.52 7.24
CA GLY A 351 -0.89 -2.31 6.09
C GLY A 351 -2.36 -2.16 6.48
N THR A 352 -2.88 -3.04 7.34
CA THR A 352 -4.27 -2.91 7.84
C THR A 352 -4.47 -1.61 8.62
N LEU A 353 -3.49 -1.21 9.45
CA LEU A 353 -3.50 0.07 10.16
C LEU A 353 -3.44 1.28 9.21
N LEU A 354 -2.55 1.26 8.20
CA LEU A 354 -2.39 2.34 7.23
C LEU A 354 -3.63 2.53 6.37
N VAL A 355 -4.27 1.45 5.94
CA VAL A 355 -5.52 1.48 5.15
C VAL A 355 -6.68 2.06 5.98
N GLU A 356 -6.88 1.59 7.22
CA GLU A 356 -7.88 2.18 8.13
C GLU A 356 -7.60 3.68 8.40
N ALA A 357 -6.31 4.03 8.53
CA ALA A 357 -5.90 5.39 8.83
C ALA A 357 -6.02 6.34 7.63
N ALA A 358 -5.79 5.88 6.39
CA ALA A 358 -5.93 6.68 5.18
C ALA A 358 -7.38 7.12 4.94
N VAL A 359 -8.36 6.22 5.20
CA VAL A 359 -9.80 6.55 5.16
C VAL A 359 -10.21 7.58 6.23
N SER A 360 -9.35 7.84 7.22
CA SER A 360 -9.63 8.71 8.37
C SER A 360 -9.09 10.15 8.23
N GLY A 361 -8.60 10.54 7.05
CA GLY A 361 -8.22 11.93 6.71
C GLY A 361 -6.87 12.05 6.00
N GLU A 362 -6.86 12.87 4.95
CA GLU A 362 -5.86 12.95 3.84
C GLU A 362 -4.45 12.42 4.16
N HIS A 363 -3.74 13.01 5.12
CA HIS A 363 -2.38 12.56 5.50
C HIS A 363 -2.13 12.38 7.01
N ILE A 364 -2.99 12.90 7.89
CA ILE A 364 -2.75 12.90 9.34
C ILE A 364 -2.98 11.50 9.95
N GLY A 365 -3.93 10.72 9.41
CA GLY A 365 -4.21 9.37 9.88
C GLY A 365 -2.99 8.45 9.81
N PRO A 366 -2.41 8.20 8.63
CA PRO A 366 -1.23 7.35 8.46
C PRO A 366 -0.05 7.74 9.35
N PHE A 367 0.23 9.04 9.48
CA PHE A 367 1.25 9.56 10.40
C PHE A 367 0.98 9.14 11.85
N MET A 368 -0.25 9.35 12.35
CA MET A 368 -0.60 9.05 13.74
C MET A 368 -0.59 7.55 14.05
N GLY A 369 -0.99 6.70 13.10
CA GLY A 369 -0.87 5.24 13.21
C GLY A 369 0.58 4.78 13.30
N MET A 370 1.44 5.23 12.38
CA MET A 370 2.86 4.88 12.36
C MET A 370 3.64 5.45 13.53
N LEU A 371 3.26 6.63 14.03
CA LEU A 371 3.81 7.22 15.25
C LEU A 371 3.48 6.37 16.49
N GLY A 372 2.24 5.90 16.62
CA GLY A 372 1.83 4.99 17.70
C GLY A 372 2.57 3.65 17.64
N PHE A 373 2.59 3.02 16.46
CA PHE A 373 3.27 1.75 16.21
C PHE A 373 4.77 1.80 16.50
N SER A 374 5.46 2.80 15.96
CA SER A 374 6.91 2.94 16.12
C SER A 374 7.31 3.33 17.54
N LEU A 375 6.49 4.13 18.25
CA LEU A 375 6.70 4.43 19.67
C LEU A 375 6.58 3.18 20.55
N ALA A 376 5.60 2.31 20.28
CA ALA A 376 5.42 1.05 21.00
C ALA A 376 6.61 0.09 20.85
N LEU A 377 7.22 0.02 19.66
CA LEU A 377 8.48 -0.72 19.46
C LEU A 377 9.69 0.00 20.07
N ALA A 378 9.80 1.31 19.92
CA ALA A 378 10.95 2.08 20.39
C ALA A 378 11.11 2.06 21.92
N ILE A 379 10.02 2.04 22.69
CA ILE A 379 10.06 2.07 24.17
C ILE A 379 10.81 0.84 24.74
N PRO A 380 10.44 -0.43 24.48
CA PRO A 380 11.17 -1.61 24.95
C PRO A 380 12.66 -1.61 24.58
N PHE A 381 13.00 -1.36 23.31
CA PHE A 381 14.40 -1.33 22.87
C PHE A 381 15.20 -0.22 23.57
N THR A 382 14.61 0.96 23.77
CA THR A 382 15.24 2.07 24.51
C THR A 382 15.45 1.71 25.98
N VAL A 383 14.47 1.08 26.63
CA VAL A 383 14.56 0.63 28.03
C VAL A 383 15.64 -0.42 28.20
N PHE A 384 15.71 -1.44 27.33
CA PHE A 384 16.77 -2.45 27.37
C PHE A 384 18.17 -1.87 27.11
N ALA A 385 18.28 -0.84 26.26
CA ALA A 385 19.53 -0.12 26.01
C ALA A 385 19.94 0.83 27.17
N ILE A 386 18.99 1.40 27.91
CA ILE A 386 19.25 2.21 29.13
C ILE A 386 19.62 1.34 30.34
N PHE A 387 19.07 0.12 30.43
CA PHE A 387 19.33 -0.82 31.52
C PHE A 387 19.93 -2.17 31.05
N PRO A 388 21.13 -2.21 30.43
CA PRO A 388 21.70 -3.48 29.94
C PRO A 388 21.96 -4.50 31.07
N SER A 389 22.19 -4.02 32.29
CA SER A 389 22.33 -4.85 33.49
C SER A 389 21.07 -5.64 33.83
N TRP A 390 19.89 -5.20 33.38
CA TRP A 390 18.64 -5.94 33.57
C TRP A 390 18.62 -7.18 32.67
N LEU A 391 19.10 -7.08 31.42
CA LEU A 391 19.30 -8.24 30.55
C LEU A 391 20.38 -9.19 31.09
N GLN A 392 21.48 -8.64 31.64
CA GLN A 392 22.52 -9.43 32.31
C GLN A 392 22.02 -10.15 33.59
N SER A 393 20.90 -9.70 34.17
CA SER A 393 20.27 -10.36 35.33
C SER A 393 19.29 -11.47 34.96
N MET A 394 18.96 -11.65 33.67
CA MET A 394 18.29 -12.87 33.23
C MET A 394 19.21 -14.10 33.43
N PRO A 395 18.68 -15.27 33.82
CA PRO A 395 19.49 -16.42 34.18
C PRO A 395 20.34 -16.90 33.00
N LYS A 396 21.68 -16.89 33.19
CA LYS A 396 22.69 -17.25 32.18
C LYS A 396 22.34 -18.51 31.40
N SER A 397 21.90 -18.34 30.15
CA SER A 397 21.85 -19.33 29.06
C SER A 397 21.58 -20.80 29.45
N GLY A 398 20.65 -21.02 30.39
CA GLY A 398 20.25 -22.37 30.79
C GLY A 398 19.37 -23.03 29.73
N GLY A 399 19.09 -24.32 29.88
CA GLY A 399 18.24 -25.07 28.95
C GLY A 399 16.82 -24.49 28.77
N TRP A 400 16.35 -23.65 29.69
CA TRP A 400 15.14 -22.84 29.50
C TRP A 400 15.24 -21.89 28.29
N LEU A 401 16.37 -21.18 28.13
CA LEU A 401 16.56 -20.28 27.00
C LEU A 401 16.67 -21.05 25.68
N ASN A 402 17.27 -22.25 25.69
CA ASN A 402 17.28 -23.11 24.51
C ASN A 402 15.86 -23.57 24.14
N SER A 403 15.04 -23.95 25.11
CA SER A 403 13.62 -24.25 24.83
C SER A 403 12.82 -23.05 24.35
N VAL A 404 13.10 -21.82 24.81
CA VAL A 404 12.47 -20.62 24.24
C VAL A 404 12.87 -20.44 22.77
N LYS A 405 14.14 -20.65 22.40
CA LYS A 405 14.57 -20.66 20.98
C LYS A 405 13.78 -21.70 20.18
N VAL A 406 13.78 -22.97 20.60
CA VAL A 406 13.12 -24.07 19.87
C VAL A 406 11.61 -23.83 19.71
N VAL A 407 10.93 -23.32 20.75
CA VAL A 407 9.51 -22.94 20.68
C VAL A 407 9.29 -21.84 19.64
N LEU A 408 10.12 -20.79 19.64
CA LEU A 408 10.05 -19.72 18.64
C LEU A 408 10.34 -20.23 17.22
N GLY A 409 11.31 -21.14 17.04
CA GLY A 409 11.61 -21.75 15.75
C GLY A 409 10.45 -22.55 15.15
N PHE A 410 9.68 -23.28 15.97
CA PHE A 410 8.45 -23.94 15.50
C PHE A 410 7.36 -22.92 15.09
N LEU A 411 7.18 -21.83 15.85
CA LEU A 411 6.21 -20.78 15.51
C LEU A 411 6.63 -19.98 14.26
N GLU A 412 7.92 -19.70 14.10
CA GLU A 412 8.49 -19.04 12.94
C GLU A 412 8.35 -19.90 11.68
N LEU A 413 8.58 -21.22 11.78
CA LEU A 413 8.37 -22.15 10.69
C LEU A 413 6.89 -22.21 10.27
N ALA A 414 5.94 -22.22 11.21
CA ALA A 414 4.50 -22.16 10.90
C ALA A 414 4.13 -20.86 10.17
N LEU A 415 4.69 -19.72 10.59
CA LEU A 415 4.47 -18.42 9.94
C LEU A 415 5.16 -18.35 8.56
N ALA A 416 6.31 -19.01 8.36
CA ALA A 416 6.98 -19.10 7.05
C ALA A 416 6.04 -19.70 6.00
N PHE A 417 5.33 -20.78 6.32
CA PHE A 417 4.32 -21.38 5.43
C PHE A 417 3.18 -20.43 5.07
N LYS A 418 2.89 -19.37 5.85
CA LYS A 418 1.91 -18.35 5.43
C LYS A 418 2.43 -17.47 4.28
N PHE A 419 3.70 -17.06 4.32
CA PHE A 419 4.28 -16.31 3.19
C PHE A 419 4.30 -17.17 1.92
N LEU A 420 4.64 -18.46 2.04
CA LEU A 420 4.53 -19.40 0.91
C LEU A 420 3.08 -19.51 0.40
N SER A 421 2.09 -19.68 1.28
CA SER A 421 0.66 -19.72 0.92
C SER A 421 0.17 -18.46 0.20
N VAL A 422 0.65 -17.26 0.56
CA VAL A 422 0.26 -16.01 -0.12
C VAL A 422 0.83 -15.94 -1.53
N ALA A 423 2.05 -16.43 -1.76
CA ALA A 423 2.60 -16.56 -3.11
C ALA A 423 1.86 -17.61 -3.94
N ASP A 424 1.60 -18.78 -3.35
CA ASP A 424 0.96 -19.94 -4.00
C ASP A 424 -0.45 -19.61 -4.52
N LEU A 425 -1.25 -18.95 -3.68
CA LEU A 425 -2.62 -18.52 -4.02
C LEU A 425 -2.64 -17.38 -5.05
N ALA A 426 -1.83 -16.32 -4.85
CA ALA A 426 -1.86 -15.15 -5.74
C ALA A 426 -1.35 -15.44 -7.16
N TYR A 427 -0.60 -16.53 -7.36
CA TYR A 427 -0.06 -16.97 -8.66
C TYR A 427 -0.65 -18.32 -9.14
N HIS A 428 -1.72 -18.82 -8.49
CA HIS A 428 -2.44 -20.05 -8.87
C HIS A 428 -1.54 -21.28 -9.07
N TRP A 429 -0.58 -21.50 -8.17
CA TRP A 429 0.38 -22.60 -8.28
C TRP A 429 -0.17 -23.97 -7.86
N GLY A 430 -1.09 -24.03 -6.88
CA GLY A 430 -1.66 -25.28 -6.39
C GLY A 430 -0.64 -26.23 -5.76
N ILE A 431 0.27 -25.71 -4.93
CA ILE A 431 1.29 -26.52 -4.22
C ILE A 431 0.98 -26.57 -2.72
N LEU A 432 0.27 -25.57 -2.19
CA LEU A 432 0.00 -25.39 -0.76
C LEU A 432 -1.49 -25.16 -0.45
N ASP A 433 -2.32 -26.00 -1.06
CA ASP A 433 -3.77 -26.13 -0.82
C ASP A 433 -4.11 -26.32 0.65
N ARG A 434 -5.39 -26.14 1.00
CA ARG A 434 -5.85 -25.98 2.39
C ARG A 434 -5.48 -27.16 3.27
N GLU A 435 -5.68 -28.40 2.79
CA GLU A 435 -5.28 -29.62 3.49
C GLU A 435 -3.75 -29.76 3.62
N VAL A 436 -2.98 -29.36 2.59
CA VAL A 436 -1.51 -29.42 2.62
C VAL A 436 -0.96 -28.43 3.66
N PHE A 437 -1.45 -27.19 3.65
CA PHE A 437 -1.14 -26.16 4.64
C PHE A 437 -1.49 -26.62 6.07
N LEU A 438 -2.70 -27.17 6.25
CA LEU A 438 -3.17 -27.68 7.54
C LEU A 438 -2.34 -28.89 8.01
N VAL A 439 -1.95 -29.81 7.14
CA VAL A 439 -1.05 -30.93 7.49
C VAL A 439 0.29 -30.43 7.99
N PHE A 440 0.93 -29.46 7.31
CA PHE A 440 2.17 -28.86 7.80
C PHE A 440 1.99 -28.22 9.18
N TRP A 441 0.91 -27.45 9.39
CA TRP A 441 0.62 -26.82 10.69
C TRP A 441 0.34 -27.86 11.80
N ILE A 442 -0.48 -28.89 11.53
CA ILE A 442 -0.76 -29.98 12.48
C ILE A 442 0.54 -30.69 12.87
N VAL A 443 1.42 -31.01 11.91
CA VAL A 443 2.71 -31.63 12.18
C VAL A 443 3.62 -30.71 13.01
N ILE A 444 3.73 -29.42 12.68
CA ILE A 444 4.55 -28.45 13.42
C ILE A 444 4.08 -28.33 14.88
N PHE A 445 2.78 -28.13 15.12
CA PHE A 445 2.24 -27.99 16.47
C PHE A 445 2.21 -29.31 17.25
N ALA A 446 2.15 -30.47 16.58
CA ALA A 446 2.34 -31.77 17.21
C ALA A 446 3.81 -31.98 17.64
N LEU A 447 4.78 -31.67 16.78
CA LEU A 447 6.22 -31.75 17.08
C LEU A 447 6.60 -30.79 18.23
N LEU A 448 6.08 -29.55 18.23
CA LEU A 448 6.22 -28.60 19.33
C LEU A 448 5.65 -29.16 20.65
N GLY A 449 4.50 -29.83 20.61
CA GLY A 449 3.91 -30.53 21.75
C GLY A 449 4.80 -31.66 22.28
N PHE A 450 5.30 -32.54 21.40
CA PHE A 450 6.21 -33.62 21.78
C PHE A 450 7.58 -33.13 22.27
N TYR A 451 8.08 -32.01 21.73
CA TYR A 451 9.27 -31.33 22.24
C TYR A 451 9.06 -30.83 23.67
N LEU A 452 7.95 -30.15 23.95
CA LEU A 452 7.63 -29.64 25.29
C LEU A 452 7.43 -30.77 26.32
N LEU A 453 6.93 -31.94 25.89
CA LEU A 453 6.89 -33.17 26.70
C LEU A 453 8.25 -33.87 26.87
N GLY A 454 9.33 -33.36 26.27
CA GLY A 454 10.68 -33.93 26.35
C GLY A 454 10.85 -35.24 25.55
N LYS A 455 9.98 -35.49 24.56
CA LYS A 455 10.11 -36.64 23.63
C LYS A 455 11.04 -36.35 22.45
N ILE A 456 11.23 -35.08 22.13
CA ILE A 456 12.20 -34.59 21.14
C ILE A 456 13.23 -33.74 21.89
N LYS A 457 14.50 -33.82 21.51
CA LYS A 457 15.63 -33.10 22.11
C LYS A 457 16.60 -32.66 21.02
N PHE A 458 16.95 -31.39 20.96
CA PHE A 458 17.93 -30.85 20.01
C PHE A 458 19.34 -30.84 20.61
N ALA A 459 20.36 -30.63 19.78
CA ALA A 459 21.78 -30.75 20.14
C ALA A 459 22.27 -29.77 21.24
N HIS A 460 21.45 -28.79 21.61
CA HIS A 460 21.77 -27.77 22.62
C HIS A 460 20.83 -27.81 23.85
N ASP A 461 19.93 -28.81 23.93
CA ASP A 461 19.04 -28.98 25.08
C ASP A 461 19.73 -29.71 26.25
N SER A 462 19.55 -29.19 27.45
CA SER A 462 19.86 -29.90 28.70
C SER A 462 18.86 -31.03 28.96
N ASP A 463 19.33 -32.17 29.46
CA ASP A 463 18.45 -33.23 29.94
C ASP A 463 17.51 -32.76 31.06
N VAL A 464 16.23 -33.11 30.93
CA VAL A 464 15.19 -32.80 31.90
C VAL A 464 14.60 -34.12 32.44
N PRO A 465 14.89 -34.51 33.70
CA PRO A 465 14.40 -35.78 34.24
C PRO A 465 12.88 -35.80 34.48
N PHE A 466 12.25 -34.61 34.56
CA PHE A 466 10.81 -34.45 34.75
C PHE A 466 10.29 -33.28 33.89
N VAL A 467 9.08 -33.41 33.35
CA VAL A 467 8.40 -32.31 32.65
C VAL A 467 7.86 -31.32 33.68
N SER A 468 8.22 -30.04 33.56
CA SER A 468 7.71 -29.00 34.45
C SER A 468 6.25 -28.65 34.14
N VAL A 469 5.49 -28.20 35.14
CA VAL A 469 4.06 -27.85 35.00
C VAL A 469 3.83 -26.85 33.85
N THR A 470 4.72 -25.85 33.69
CA THR A 470 4.66 -24.88 32.60
C THR A 470 4.88 -25.52 31.23
N ARG A 471 5.84 -26.45 31.09
CA ARG A 471 6.05 -27.19 29.84
C ARG A 471 4.88 -28.11 29.53
N LEU A 472 4.32 -28.79 30.54
CA LEU A 472 3.13 -29.64 30.39
C LEU A 472 1.92 -28.82 29.92
N PHE A 473 1.67 -27.64 30.50
CA PHE A 473 0.57 -26.78 30.09
C PHE A 473 0.73 -26.26 28.65
N LEU A 474 1.93 -25.80 28.28
CA LEU A 474 2.24 -25.38 26.91
C LEU A 474 2.15 -26.56 25.90
N ALA A 475 2.59 -27.76 26.29
CA ALA A 475 2.44 -28.97 25.47
C ALA A 475 0.96 -29.31 25.24
N THR A 476 0.14 -29.27 26.29
CA THR A 476 -1.31 -29.49 26.20
C THR A 476 -1.98 -28.47 25.29
N ILE A 477 -1.60 -27.19 25.36
CA ILE A 477 -2.09 -26.15 24.42
C ILE A 477 -1.67 -26.48 22.99
N SER A 478 -0.39 -26.79 22.74
CA SER A 478 0.13 -27.09 21.40
C SER A 478 -0.54 -28.32 20.78
N LEU A 479 -0.76 -29.39 21.57
CA LEU A 479 -1.43 -30.60 21.13
C LEU A 479 -2.94 -30.40 20.96
N ALA A 480 -3.60 -29.63 21.84
CA ALA A 480 -5.01 -29.28 21.68
C ALA A 480 -5.24 -28.41 20.44
N PHE A 481 -4.31 -27.51 20.10
CA PHE A 481 -4.36 -26.70 18.89
C PHE A 481 -4.12 -27.54 17.63
N ALA A 482 -3.16 -28.47 17.65
CA ALA A 482 -2.99 -29.45 16.59
C ALA A 482 -4.26 -30.29 16.37
N LEU A 483 -4.87 -30.81 17.44
CA LEU A 483 -6.12 -31.57 17.38
C LEU A 483 -7.32 -30.72 16.93
N TYR A 484 -7.37 -29.43 17.28
CA TYR A 484 -8.40 -28.49 16.82
C TYR A 484 -8.37 -28.31 15.29
N MET A 485 -7.20 -28.35 14.67
CA MET A 485 -7.04 -28.22 13.21
C MET A 485 -7.42 -29.50 12.45
N VAL A 486 -7.42 -30.68 13.10
CA VAL A 486 -7.68 -31.97 12.42
C VAL A 486 -9.02 -32.00 11.67
N PRO A 487 -10.17 -31.56 12.23
CA PRO A 487 -11.43 -31.45 11.47
C PRO A 487 -11.39 -30.53 10.24
N GLY A 488 -10.41 -29.62 10.14
CA GLY A 488 -10.22 -28.78 8.96
C GLY A 488 -9.88 -29.58 7.70
N LEU A 489 -9.20 -30.73 7.86
CA LEU A 489 -8.89 -31.67 6.77
C LEU A 489 -10.15 -32.36 6.18
N TRP A 490 -11.33 -32.07 6.72
CA TRP A 490 -12.65 -32.49 6.23
C TRP A 490 -13.58 -31.30 5.95
N GLY A 491 -13.05 -30.07 5.89
CA GLY A 491 -13.81 -28.88 5.49
C GLY A 491 -14.33 -28.01 6.65
N ALA A 492 -13.95 -28.30 7.90
CA ALA A 492 -14.37 -27.42 9.00
C ALA A 492 -13.80 -25.98 8.81
N PRO A 493 -14.58 -24.92 9.07
CA PRO A 493 -14.17 -23.53 8.80
C PRO A 493 -13.12 -22.95 9.79
N LEU A 494 -12.67 -23.73 10.78
CA LEU A 494 -11.55 -23.43 11.70
C LEU A 494 -11.44 -21.96 12.14
N LYS A 495 -12.52 -21.39 12.71
CA LYS A 495 -12.66 -19.97 13.12
C LYS A 495 -11.45 -19.33 13.82
N ALA A 496 -10.64 -20.09 14.56
CA ALA A 496 -9.47 -19.56 15.26
C ALA A 496 -8.25 -19.29 14.34
N ILE A 497 -8.19 -19.91 13.15
CA ILE A 497 -7.07 -19.76 12.19
C ILE A 497 -7.51 -19.37 10.77
N SER A 498 -8.78 -19.04 10.55
CA SER A 498 -9.29 -18.55 9.25
C SER A 498 -8.55 -17.31 8.72
N ALA A 499 -7.98 -16.51 9.62
CA ALA A 499 -7.08 -15.40 9.31
C ALA A 499 -5.77 -15.83 8.59
N PHE A 500 -5.36 -17.10 8.71
CA PHE A 500 -4.10 -17.62 8.20
C PHE A 500 -4.27 -18.76 7.18
N ALA A 501 -5.23 -19.66 7.36
CA ALA A 501 -5.47 -20.76 6.44
C ALA A 501 -5.83 -20.28 5.01
N PRO A 502 -5.53 -21.08 3.96
CA PRO A 502 -6.12 -20.92 2.63
C PRO A 502 -7.65 -20.97 2.65
N PRO A 503 -8.34 -20.41 1.64
CA PRO A 503 -9.80 -20.48 1.53
C PRO A 503 -10.29 -21.94 1.39
N LEU A 504 -11.55 -22.18 1.71
CA LEU A 504 -12.15 -23.52 1.57
C LEU A 504 -12.23 -23.99 0.11
N SER A 505 -12.35 -23.07 -0.84
CA SER A 505 -12.35 -23.33 -2.28
C SER A 505 -11.05 -23.96 -2.82
N THR A 506 -9.95 -23.92 -2.07
CA THR A 506 -8.69 -24.63 -2.38
C THR A 506 -8.57 -25.92 -1.56
N GLN A 507 -9.66 -26.70 -1.45
CA GLN A 507 -9.69 -27.97 -0.72
C GLN A 507 -10.37 -29.04 -1.58
N ASP A 508 -9.67 -30.11 -1.93
CA ASP A 508 -10.16 -31.18 -2.81
C ASP A 508 -11.32 -31.99 -2.18
N PHE A 509 -11.39 -32.00 -0.84
CA PHE A 509 -12.32 -32.86 -0.11
C PHE A 509 -12.95 -32.18 1.11
N SER A 510 -14.21 -31.76 0.99
CA SER A 510 -15.04 -31.28 2.10
C SER A 510 -16.14 -32.31 2.43
N LEU A 511 -16.48 -32.43 3.72
CA LEU A 511 -17.70 -33.10 4.21
C LEU A 511 -18.82 -32.10 4.56
N TYR A 512 -18.59 -30.80 4.34
CA TYR A 512 -19.50 -29.71 4.69
C TYR A 512 -19.92 -28.97 3.43
N ASP A 513 -21.16 -29.21 2.98
CA ASP A 513 -21.80 -28.57 1.82
C ASP A 513 -22.36 -27.17 2.17
N ASP A 514 -21.71 -26.48 3.12
CA ASP A 514 -22.21 -25.31 3.85
C ASP A 514 -21.64 -23.97 3.33
N GLU A 515 -20.92 -24.00 2.22
CA GLU A 515 -20.05 -22.91 1.74
C GLU A 515 -20.78 -21.85 0.91
N VAL A 516 -20.27 -20.62 0.98
CA VAL A 516 -20.67 -19.50 0.11
C VAL A 516 -19.59 -19.33 -0.94
N HIS A 517 -19.85 -19.80 -2.14
CA HIS A 517 -19.03 -19.50 -3.32
C HIS A 517 -19.62 -18.31 -4.06
N ALA A 518 -18.77 -17.40 -4.54
CA ALA A 518 -19.17 -16.43 -5.55
C ALA A 518 -19.60 -17.16 -6.82
N LYS A 519 -20.60 -16.62 -7.53
CA LYS A 519 -21.05 -17.20 -8.81
C LYS A 519 -20.25 -16.66 -9.99
N PHE A 520 -19.55 -15.56 -9.78
CA PHE A 520 -18.75 -14.84 -10.77
C PHE A 520 -17.53 -14.19 -10.09
N ASP A 521 -16.36 -14.33 -10.71
CA ASP A 521 -15.15 -13.55 -10.38
C ASP A 521 -14.90 -12.42 -11.42
N ASP A 522 -15.86 -12.23 -12.34
CA ASP A 522 -15.91 -11.16 -13.32
C ASP A 522 -17.17 -10.29 -13.11
N TYR A 523 -16.94 -8.98 -13.10
CA TYR A 523 -17.97 -7.97 -12.82
C TYR A 523 -19.04 -7.90 -13.92
N ASP A 524 -18.63 -7.86 -15.19
CA ASP A 524 -19.50 -7.61 -16.32
C ASP A 524 -20.43 -8.81 -16.59
N LEU A 525 -19.90 -10.03 -16.46
CA LEU A 525 -20.69 -11.26 -16.48
C LEU A 525 -21.65 -11.38 -15.28
N GLY A 526 -21.22 -11.00 -14.08
CA GLY A 526 -22.07 -11.03 -12.89
C GLY A 526 -23.22 -10.00 -12.93
N MET A 527 -22.93 -8.76 -13.33
CA MET A 527 -23.92 -7.69 -13.51
C MET A 527 -24.96 -8.05 -14.58
N SER A 528 -24.51 -8.55 -15.74
CA SER A 528 -25.41 -8.97 -16.81
C SER A 528 -26.25 -10.18 -16.43
N TYR A 529 -25.69 -11.17 -15.71
CA TYR A 529 -26.48 -12.29 -15.16
C TYR A 529 -27.54 -11.80 -14.16
N ALA A 530 -27.19 -10.93 -13.22
CA ALA A 530 -28.12 -10.36 -12.23
C ALA A 530 -29.34 -9.69 -12.87
N LYS A 531 -29.10 -8.97 -13.98
CA LYS A 531 -30.15 -8.37 -14.81
C LYS A 531 -31.10 -9.39 -15.44
N THR A 532 -30.61 -10.59 -15.81
CA THR A 532 -31.46 -11.67 -16.32
C THR A 532 -32.27 -12.41 -15.23
N VAL A 533 -31.75 -12.49 -14.00
CA VAL A 533 -32.43 -13.20 -12.90
C VAL A 533 -33.27 -12.30 -11.98
N GLY A 534 -33.26 -10.98 -12.19
CA GLY A 534 -34.10 -10.04 -11.45
C GLY A 534 -33.65 -9.79 -10.00
N LYS A 535 -32.35 -9.96 -9.70
CA LYS A 535 -31.81 -9.87 -8.33
C LYS A 535 -30.77 -8.75 -8.18
N PRO A 536 -30.62 -8.13 -7.00
CA PRO A 536 -29.53 -7.19 -6.74
C PRO A 536 -28.18 -7.90 -6.73
N VAL A 537 -27.12 -7.14 -7.00
CA VAL A 537 -25.73 -7.61 -6.94
C VAL A 537 -25.12 -7.27 -5.58
N ILE A 538 -24.26 -8.15 -5.07
CA ILE A 538 -23.30 -7.81 -4.03
C ILE A 538 -21.88 -8.07 -4.55
N VAL A 539 -21.07 -7.01 -4.55
CA VAL A 539 -19.65 -7.04 -4.93
C VAL A 539 -18.81 -7.13 -3.66
N ASP A 540 -17.99 -8.17 -3.58
CA ASP A 540 -16.98 -8.41 -2.55
C ASP A 540 -15.60 -8.09 -3.11
N PHE A 541 -15.07 -6.90 -2.81
CA PHE A 541 -13.67 -6.57 -3.12
C PHE A 541 -12.78 -7.26 -2.09
N THR A 542 -12.08 -8.29 -2.56
CA THR A 542 -11.42 -9.31 -1.73
C THR A 542 -9.99 -9.56 -2.22
N GLY A 543 -9.30 -10.50 -1.59
CA GLY A 543 -7.97 -10.93 -2.04
C GLY A 543 -7.53 -12.26 -1.45
N TRP A 544 -6.58 -12.90 -2.13
CA TRP A 544 -5.92 -14.15 -1.76
C TRP A 544 -5.07 -13.96 -0.49
N GLY A 545 -4.36 -12.84 -0.37
CA GLY A 545 -3.62 -12.43 0.83
C GLY A 545 -4.49 -11.82 1.94
N CYS A 546 -5.78 -11.57 1.70
CA CYS A 546 -6.63 -10.77 2.57
C CYS A 546 -7.08 -11.51 3.86
N VAL A 547 -6.25 -11.40 4.90
CA VAL A 547 -6.48 -11.90 6.27
C VAL A 547 -7.89 -11.55 6.80
N ASN A 548 -8.34 -10.32 6.58
CA ASN A 548 -9.64 -9.84 7.07
C ASN A 548 -10.82 -10.40 6.25
N CYS A 549 -10.65 -10.65 4.95
CA CYS A 549 -11.68 -11.23 4.07
C CYS A 549 -11.96 -12.68 4.47
N ARG A 550 -10.90 -13.51 4.57
CA ARG A 550 -11.02 -14.91 5.03
C ARG A 550 -11.60 -15.01 6.44
N LYS A 551 -11.34 -14.02 7.30
CA LYS A 551 -11.97 -13.91 8.62
C LYS A 551 -13.46 -13.55 8.56
N MET A 552 -13.90 -12.70 7.64
CA MET A 552 -15.33 -12.41 7.41
C MET A 552 -16.08 -13.67 6.97
N GLU A 553 -15.59 -14.37 5.93
CA GLU A 553 -16.19 -15.59 5.39
C GLU A 553 -16.44 -16.63 6.50
N ASN A 554 -15.37 -17.07 7.16
CA ASN A 554 -15.39 -18.13 8.16
C ASN A 554 -16.02 -17.71 9.50
N SER A 555 -16.44 -16.45 9.67
CA SER A 555 -17.09 -15.96 10.91
C SER A 555 -18.54 -15.52 10.71
N VAL A 556 -18.86 -14.91 9.56
CA VAL A 556 -20.11 -14.20 9.25
C VAL A 556 -20.87 -14.88 8.10
N TRP A 557 -20.21 -15.19 6.97
CA TRP A 557 -20.90 -15.79 5.81
C TRP A 557 -21.44 -17.19 6.09
N ILE A 558 -20.77 -17.95 6.97
CA ILE A 558 -21.23 -19.27 7.43
C ILE A 558 -22.36 -19.22 8.48
N ASP A 559 -22.88 -18.05 8.87
CA ASP A 559 -24.16 -17.98 9.58
C ASP A 559 -25.27 -18.29 8.57
N SER A 560 -26.13 -19.27 8.87
CA SER A 560 -27.14 -19.74 7.91
C SER A 560 -28.06 -18.63 7.39
N ARG A 561 -28.32 -17.60 8.21
CA ARG A 561 -29.15 -16.43 7.82
C ARG A 561 -28.43 -15.56 6.80
N VAL A 562 -27.11 -15.42 6.93
CA VAL A 562 -26.29 -14.66 5.98
C VAL A 562 -26.13 -15.43 4.67
N ARG A 563 -25.89 -16.75 4.76
CA ARG A 563 -25.78 -17.63 3.59
C ARG A 563 -27.05 -17.62 2.74
N GLU A 564 -28.22 -17.71 3.37
CA GLU A 564 -29.53 -17.67 2.69
C GLU A 564 -29.65 -16.40 1.83
N TYR A 565 -29.38 -15.22 2.39
CA TYR A 565 -29.32 -13.97 1.62
C TYR A 565 -28.29 -14.01 0.47
N LEU A 566 -27.05 -14.43 0.74
CA LEU A 566 -25.95 -14.38 -0.25
C LEU A 566 -26.13 -15.37 -1.42
N LEU A 567 -26.78 -16.52 -1.19
CA LEU A 567 -27.01 -17.54 -2.21
C LEU A 567 -28.35 -17.39 -2.94
N ASP A 568 -29.43 -17.06 -2.21
CA ASP A 568 -30.79 -17.10 -2.74
C ASP A 568 -31.37 -15.72 -3.09
N ASP A 569 -31.07 -14.65 -2.36
CA ASP A 569 -31.58 -13.30 -2.69
C ASP A 569 -30.61 -12.48 -3.57
N TYR A 570 -29.31 -12.76 -3.50
CA TYR A 570 -28.26 -11.99 -4.18
C TYR A 570 -27.58 -12.71 -5.36
N VAL A 571 -26.95 -11.92 -6.23
CA VAL A 571 -25.83 -12.36 -7.09
C VAL A 571 -24.53 -11.87 -6.46
N LEU A 572 -23.78 -12.80 -5.87
CA LEU A 572 -22.45 -12.54 -5.30
C LEU A 572 -21.37 -12.60 -6.40
N ILE A 573 -20.61 -11.51 -6.50
CA ILE A 573 -19.41 -11.35 -7.33
C ILE A 573 -18.22 -11.10 -6.40
N SER A 574 -17.16 -11.90 -6.45
CA SER A 574 -15.94 -11.68 -5.66
C SER A 574 -14.79 -11.22 -6.56
N LEU A 575 -14.31 -9.99 -6.34
CA LEU A 575 -13.29 -9.35 -7.16
C LEU A 575 -11.95 -9.35 -6.42
N TYR A 576 -11.06 -10.26 -6.83
CA TYR A 576 -9.75 -10.47 -6.23
C TYR A 576 -8.74 -9.40 -6.70
N VAL A 577 -8.53 -8.36 -5.88
CA VAL A 577 -7.69 -7.20 -6.26
C VAL A 577 -6.18 -7.50 -6.27
N ASP A 578 -5.76 -8.63 -5.68
CA ASP A 578 -4.37 -9.08 -5.66
C ASP A 578 -4.08 -10.20 -6.68
N ASP A 579 -5.01 -10.52 -7.57
CA ASP A 579 -4.81 -11.57 -8.57
C ASP A 579 -3.75 -11.20 -9.63
N LYS A 580 -2.87 -12.16 -9.94
CA LYS A 580 -1.73 -11.98 -10.86
C LYS A 580 -1.97 -12.56 -12.25
N THR A 581 -3.14 -13.14 -12.52
CA THR A 581 -3.54 -13.62 -13.85
C THR A 581 -3.46 -12.47 -14.87
N GLU A 582 -2.71 -12.68 -15.95
CA GLU A 582 -2.56 -11.68 -17.02
C GLU A 582 -3.86 -11.52 -17.81
N LEU A 583 -4.20 -10.29 -18.16
CA LEU A 583 -5.38 -10.01 -18.99
C LEU A 583 -5.07 -10.31 -20.47
N PRO A 584 -6.04 -10.83 -21.24
CA PRO A 584 -5.94 -10.89 -22.69
C PRO A 584 -5.62 -9.51 -23.28
N GLU A 585 -4.87 -9.42 -24.38
CA GLU A 585 -4.48 -8.13 -24.97
C GLU A 585 -5.69 -7.23 -25.32
N SER A 586 -6.86 -7.82 -25.57
CA SER A 586 -8.14 -7.13 -25.80
C SER A 586 -8.81 -6.54 -24.55
N GLU A 587 -8.35 -6.91 -23.36
CA GLU A 587 -8.85 -6.42 -22.05
C GLU A 587 -7.81 -5.57 -21.30
N ILE A 588 -6.60 -5.38 -21.85
CA ILE A 588 -5.60 -4.52 -21.24
C ILE A 588 -6.04 -3.06 -21.42
N MET A 589 -6.48 -2.45 -20.32
CA MET A 589 -6.88 -1.05 -20.28
C MET A 589 -5.69 -0.15 -19.93
N GLU A 590 -5.61 1.00 -20.60
CA GLU A 590 -4.72 2.10 -20.23
C GLU A 590 -5.58 3.18 -19.58
N VAL A 591 -5.25 3.53 -18.34
CA VAL A 591 -6.07 4.41 -17.48
C VAL A 591 -5.20 5.52 -16.91
N VAL A 592 -5.73 6.74 -16.84
CA VAL A 592 -5.05 7.87 -16.17
C VAL A 592 -5.49 7.90 -14.71
N GLU A 593 -4.53 7.97 -13.78
CA GLU A 593 -4.80 8.04 -12.35
C GLU A 593 -3.73 8.86 -11.63
N ASN A 594 -4.15 9.98 -11.03
CA ASN A 594 -3.27 10.99 -10.44
C ASN A 594 -2.25 11.51 -11.47
N GLU A 595 -2.75 11.95 -12.63
CA GLU A 595 -1.96 12.47 -13.77
C GLU A 595 -0.97 11.45 -14.42
N GLU A 596 -0.76 10.27 -13.85
CA GLU A 596 0.02 9.18 -14.44
C GLU A 596 -0.84 8.25 -15.33
N SER A 597 -0.37 7.94 -16.55
CA SER A 597 -0.92 6.86 -17.38
C SER A 597 -0.43 5.47 -16.91
N LYS A 598 -1.37 4.56 -16.64
CA LYS A 598 -1.11 3.23 -16.06
C LYS A 598 -1.75 2.13 -16.90
N ARG A 599 -0.94 1.17 -17.33
CA ARG A 599 -1.38 -0.02 -18.07
C ARG A 599 -1.80 -1.15 -17.11
N LEU A 600 -3.09 -1.50 -17.13
CA LEU A 600 -3.69 -2.54 -16.29
C LEU A 600 -3.49 -3.90 -16.96
N THR A 601 -2.46 -4.63 -16.51
CA THR A 601 -2.00 -5.88 -17.15
C THR A 601 -2.49 -7.18 -16.49
N THR A 602 -3.15 -7.11 -15.33
CA THR A 602 -3.64 -8.30 -14.59
C THR A 602 -5.04 -8.09 -14.04
N VAL A 603 -5.74 -9.20 -13.78
CA VAL A 603 -7.09 -9.21 -13.19
C VAL A 603 -7.15 -8.40 -11.88
N GLY A 604 -6.16 -8.57 -10.99
CA GLY A 604 -6.08 -7.78 -9.76
C GLY A 604 -5.93 -6.27 -10.00
N LYS A 605 -5.16 -5.85 -11.02
CA LYS A 605 -5.07 -4.44 -11.43
C LYS A 605 -6.41 -3.90 -11.95
N LYS A 606 -7.14 -4.66 -12.79
CA LYS A 606 -8.49 -4.33 -13.31
C LYS A 606 -9.45 -4.06 -12.15
N TRP A 607 -9.51 -4.97 -11.18
CA TRP A 607 -10.42 -4.86 -10.03
C TRP A 607 -9.99 -3.85 -8.96
N SER A 608 -8.70 -3.71 -8.67
CA SER A 608 -8.22 -2.66 -7.77
C SER A 608 -8.51 -1.27 -8.33
N TYR A 609 -8.30 -1.06 -9.64
CA TYR A 609 -8.65 0.19 -10.31
C TYR A 609 -10.16 0.46 -10.26
N LEU A 610 -11.00 -0.53 -10.60
CA LEU A 610 -12.46 -0.41 -10.48
C LEU A 610 -12.87 0.00 -9.05
N GLN A 611 -12.25 -0.57 -8.01
CA GLN A 611 -12.56 -0.20 -6.63
C GLN A 611 -12.32 1.28 -6.34
N ARG A 612 -11.20 1.84 -6.83
CA ARG A 612 -10.82 3.24 -6.61
C ARG A 612 -11.61 4.19 -7.50
N TYR A 613 -11.65 3.92 -8.80
CA TYR A 613 -12.33 4.74 -9.80
C TYR A 613 -13.84 4.81 -9.56
N LYS A 614 -14.50 3.66 -9.32
CA LYS A 614 -15.95 3.62 -9.16
C LYS A 614 -16.41 3.99 -7.74
N PHE A 615 -15.72 3.51 -6.70
CA PHE A 615 -16.20 3.61 -5.31
C PHE A 615 -15.33 4.49 -4.40
N GLY A 616 -14.20 5.02 -4.86
CA GLY A 616 -13.31 5.85 -4.06
C GLY A 616 -12.64 5.09 -2.91
N ASN A 617 -12.44 3.77 -3.05
CA ASN A 617 -11.95 2.91 -1.98
C ASN A 617 -10.82 1.97 -2.44
N ASN A 618 -9.92 1.62 -1.54
CA ASN A 618 -8.76 0.74 -1.79
C ASN A 618 -8.53 -0.29 -0.66
N SER A 619 -9.55 -0.50 0.19
CA SER A 619 -9.48 -1.39 1.36
C SER A 619 -10.19 -2.72 1.11
N GLN A 620 -9.72 -3.81 1.72
CA GLN A 620 -10.36 -5.13 1.62
C GLN A 620 -10.46 -5.78 3.02
N PRO A 621 -11.57 -6.48 3.35
CA PRO A 621 -12.78 -6.66 2.54
C PRO A 621 -13.61 -5.37 2.46
N TYR A 622 -14.24 -5.16 1.30
CA TYR A 622 -15.14 -4.04 1.05
C TYR A 622 -16.35 -4.53 0.23
N TYR A 623 -17.53 -4.44 0.84
CA TYR A 623 -18.80 -4.95 0.32
C TYR A 623 -19.68 -3.80 -0.17
N VAL A 624 -20.10 -3.87 -1.44
CA VAL A 624 -21.05 -2.92 -2.04
C VAL A 624 -22.25 -3.68 -2.61
N ILE A 625 -23.46 -3.17 -2.39
CA ILE A 625 -24.69 -3.72 -2.98
C ILE A 625 -25.17 -2.80 -4.09
N LEU A 626 -25.42 -3.35 -5.29
CA LEU A 626 -25.73 -2.62 -6.52
C LEU A 626 -27.08 -3.02 -7.14
N ASP A 627 -27.67 -2.07 -7.88
CA ASP A 627 -28.78 -2.30 -8.82
C ASP A 627 -28.29 -2.91 -10.16
N HIS A 628 -29.12 -2.88 -11.22
CA HIS A 628 -28.76 -3.42 -12.55
C HIS A 628 -28.06 -2.41 -13.46
N GLU A 629 -27.78 -1.23 -12.93
CA GLU A 629 -27.16 -0.08 -13.59
C GLU A 629 -25.77 0.20 -12.97
N GLY A 630 -25.48 -0.35 -11.79
CA GLY A 630 -24.23 -0.19 -11.07
C GLY A 630 -24.24 0.94 -10.03
N ASN A 631 -25.42 1.40 -9.60
CA ASN A 631 -25.55 2.36 -8.50
C ASN A 631 -25.57 1.63 -7.14
N PRO A 632 -24.94 2.20 -6.09
CA PRO A 632 -25.06 1.69 -4.73
C PRO A 632 -26.49 1.85 -4.20
N LEU A 633 -27.06 0.77 -3.69
CA LEU A 633 -28.39 0.76 -3.06
C LEU A 633 -28.34 1.17 -1.58
N ASN A 634 -27.16 1.09 -0.96
CA ASN A 634 -26.93 1.44 0.43
C ASN A 634 -25.48 1.83 0.71
N ALA A 635 -25.22 2.16 1.97
CA ALA A 635 -23.90 2.49 2.51
C ALA A 635 -22.96 1.26 2.49
N PRO A 636 -21.82 1.29 1.78
CA PRO A 636 -20.87 0.17 1.73
C PRO A 636 -20.31 -0.23 3.09
N ARG A 637 -19.96 -1.51 3.25
CA ARG A 637 -19.46 -2.07 4.52
C ARG A 637 -18.03 -2.61 4.38
N VAL A 638 -17.20 -2.34 5.38
CA VAL A 638 -15.83 -2.85 5.52
C VAL A 638 -15.77 -4.05 6.47
N PHE A 639 -14.57 -4.48 6.86
CA PHE A 639 -14.34 -5.47 7.91
C PHE A 639 -15.08 -5.15 9.23
N ASP A 640 -16.11 -5.95 9.55
CA ASP A 640 -16.81 -5.95 10.83
C ASP A 640 -17.47 -7.32 11.06
N THR A 641 -17.07 -8.02 12.13
CA THR A 641 -17.55 -9.38 12.43
C THR A 641 -18.90 -9.42 13.17
N ASP A 642 -19.58 -8.29 13.35
CA ASP A 642 -20.99 -8.30 13.79
C ASP A 642 -21.88 -8.89 12.68
N ILE A 643 -22.61 -9.95 13.00
CA ILE A 643 -23.45 -10.70 12.06
C ILE A 643 -24.82 -10.02 11.89
N ASP A 644 -25.38 -9.46 12.95
CA ASP A 644 -26.72 -8.87 12.91
C ASP A 644 -26.70 -7.50 12.22
N GLU A 645 -25.58 -6.76 12.30
CA GLU A 645 -25.35 -5.58 11.45
C GLU A 645 -25.14 -5.96 9.97
N TYR A 646 -24.51 -7.11 9.66
CA TYR A 646 -24.36 -7.59 8.27
C TYR A 646 -25.70 -8.01 7.67
N ILE A 647 -26.57 -8.65 8.45
CA ILE A 647 -27.94 -8.99 8.04
C ILE A 647 -28.75 -7.72 7.76
N LYS A 648 -28.62 -6.67 8.58
CA LYS A 648 -29.28 -5.37 8.31
C LYS A 648 -28.78 -4.72 7.02
N PHE A 649 -27.48 -4.80 6.73
CA PHE A 649 -26.88 -4.34 5.48
C PHE A 649 -27.53 -5.05 4.28
N LEU A 650 -27.55 -6.40 4.26
CA LEU A 650 -28.20 -7.20 3.21
C LEU A 650 -29.70 -6.88 3.07
N GLN A 651 -30.45 -6.86 4.18
CA GLN A 651 -31.89 -6.54 4.18
C GLN A 651 -32.19 -5.13 3.67
N SER A 652 -31.32 -4.15 3.94
CA SER A 652 -31.49 -2.77 3.46
C SER A 652 -31.30 -2.65 1.95
N GLY A 653 -30.33 -3.38 1.38
CA GLY A 653 -30.06 -3.39 -0.06
C GLY A 653 -31.21 -4.03 -0.84
N ILE A 654 -31.68 -5.21 -0.41
CA ILE A 654 -32.89 -5.84 -0.97
C ILE A 654 -34.04 -4.84 -0.94
N LYS A 655 -34.34 -4.25 0.22
CA LYS A 655 -35.49 -3.35 0.39
C LYS A 655 -35.48 -2.11 -0.53
N GLU A 656 -34.31 -1.54 -0.81
CA GLU A 656 -34.20 -0.39 -1.71
C GLU A 656 -34.29 -0.80 -3.19
N PHE A 657 -33.68 -1.93 -3.57
CA PHE A 657 -33.86 -2.53 -4.91
C PHE A 657 -35.34 -2.86 -5.19
N ASP A 658 -36.01 -3.44 -4.19
CA ASP A 658 -37.42 -3.80 -4.18
C ASP A 658 -38.35 -2.56 -4.21
N LYS A 659 -37.81 -1.36 -3.98
CA LYS A 659 -38.49 -0.06 -4.03
C LYS A 659 -38.23 0.68 -5.34
N GLN A 660 -37.06 0.49 -5.96
CA GLN A 660 -36.79 0.94 -7.33
C GLN A 660 -37.66 0.16 -8.34
N ASN A 661 -37.65 -1.18 -8.27
CA ASN A 661 -38.37 -2.09 -9.18
C ASN A 661 -39.91 -2.14 -9.00
N LYS A 662 -40.51 -1.21 -8.24
CA LYS A 662 -41.97 -1.11 -8.03
C LYS A 662 -42.58 0.22 -8.50
N ASN A 663 -41.79 1.09 -9.13
CA ASN A 663 -42.25 2.28 -9.84
C ASN A 663 -42.20 2.08 -11.35
#